data_AF-A0A4W6FKG6-F1
#
_entry.id   AF-A0A4W6FKG6-F1
#
_cell.length_a   1.000
_cell.length_b   1.000
_cell.length_c   1.000
_cell.angle_alpha   90.00
_cell.angle_beta   90.00
_cell.angle_gamma   90.00
#
_symmetry.space_group_name_H-M   'P 1'
#
loop_
_entity.id
_entity.type
_entity.pdbx_description
1 polymer ?
#
loop_
_entity_poly.entity_id
_entity_poly.type
_entity_poly.pdbx_seq_one_letter_code
_entity_poly.pdbx_strand_id
1 'polypeptide(L)'
;ESHDNRHVIQSTFDHLLFLVQEVWGYRPCLWKMVLVGMGAVCSGGLLLLLLYWLPEWGVKGTCTHTSLRDARTLLLRTTDEFRQWFRAKVHVMLAPGRKPFDSFNLQSTAQLPNGDGDHGVSAEEHHGKFAQRQPAQIHYFTHHSTKYYWNDETHNFELGLEDVNVSCASVHSDHSSGLSKMLQDYRRLFFGENEIAVRVPSLFKLLIKEVLNPFYIFQLFSVILWSAEDYYYYATAIVFMSVISIATSLYTIKKQYVMLHDMVAAHSVVRVSVCRGNKDIEEAMSTELVPGDVVIIPVNGMIMPCDAVLIHGTCIVNESMLTGESVPVTKTSLPSLGEEAARRYNMEEHKRYTLFCGTHVIQTRFYTGELVKAVVVRTGFSTEKGHLVRSILYPKPTDFKLYRDAYLFLLCLVGVAGIGFIYTIVLSIMNKVPAKTIIIESLDIITITVPPALPAAMTAGIVYAQRRLKRVGIFCISPQRINMCGQLNLVCFDKTGTLTEDGLDLWGIQRIEDGSFSPPESEAAKESLVNSAFVACMATCHSLTKIEGELSGDPLDLKMFSATGWILEEPTEEETALHNPIMPTVVRPPKHAIPEASQSNPLTQNMSCEIGIVRQFPFSSALQRMSVVVRRLGERHMDAYLKGAPEIVANLCKQHTVPQSFTETLETYTRQGFRVIALAHRQLESKLSWHKVQSLSRDLIETNMEFLGLIIMQNKIKQETAGVLCELRKANIRTLMVTGDNMLTAISVARDCGMVRAHEKVIIADAVPPKDFQSASITWHYTENPINLEEGMYDKKQTLQEQSYHFAVSGRAFAVITEHFPHLVQKLVLRATVFARMAPDQKTQLVEVLQSIDYTVGMCGDGANDCGALKRAHSGISLSELEASVASPFTSSTSNISCVPNLIREGRAALITSFCVFKFMALYSIIQYLSVTLLYSILSNLGDFQFLFIDIAIILIIAFTMSLNPAWKDLVWRRPPSSLISGPLLCSVLTQILTCLVFQVLAFLLVRQQSWYEIWTPQSDACNVSSSSLSHSQNTTSPHDHKNIRNYENTTLFYVSSFQYLAVAIVFSKGKPFRQPIYKNCKTYSVLLIVSVMYIVCVPHDWRITLVVIVIVNAAVSFMLEVANDRWGSSFLSWLFCQRNKAPSVRYMHLALELQDDSDWPPRPSTVTYDVDPGGCQQTSLHKE
;
A
#
# COMPACT_ATOMS: atom_id res chain seq x y z
N GLU A 1 41.21 -22.59 7.93
CA GLU A 1 41.14 -22.38 6.46
C GLU A 1 39.98 -23.11 5.77
N SER A 2 38.75 -23.07 6.31
CA SER A 2 37.56 -23.51 5.55
C SER A 2 36.26 -22.93 6.09
N HIS A 3 36.28 -21.65 6.52
CA HIS A 3 35.06 -20.98 6.99
C HIS A 3 34.86 -19.52 6.53
N ASP A 4 35.79 -18.95 5.75
CA ASP A 4 35.69 -17.56 5.26
C ASP A 4 35.47 -17.51 3.75
N ASN A 5 34.22 -17.75 3.32
CA ASN A 5 33.75 -17.35 1.99
C ASN A 5 32.26 -16.96 2.03
N ARG A 6 31.93 -16.06 2.96
CA ARG A 6 30.64 -15.36 2.99
C ARG A 6 30.89 -13.86 3.13
N HIS A 7 31.35 -13.23 2.05
CA HIS A 7 31.25 -11.79 1.86
C HIS A 7 30.75 -11.52 0.44
N VAL A 8 29.53 -11.00 0.31
CA VAL A 8 29.24 -9.58 0.01
C VAL A 8 29.62 -9.24 -1.45
N ILE A 9 28.66 -9.45 -2.35
CA ILE A 9 28.47 -8.60 -3.52
C ILE A 9 27.09 -7.98 -3.32
N GLN A 10 27.11 -6.82 -2.68
CA GLN A 10 25.93 -6.06 -2.26
C GLN A 10 26.21 -4.63 -2.67
N SER A 11 25.94 -4.32 -3.93
CA SER A 11 26.08 -2.98 -4.49
C SER A 11 25.37 -2.94 -5.85
N THR A 12 24.31 -2.12 -5.92
CA THR A 12 23.55 -1.66 -7.11
C THR A 12 22.34 -2.42 -7.64
N PHE A 13 21.83 -3.49 -7.00
CA PHE A 13 20.60 -4.18 -7.46
C PHE A 13 19.57 -4.50 -6.36
N ASP A 14 19.54 -3.71 -5.28
CA ASP A 14 18.74 -4.00 -4.08
C ASP A 14 17.32 -3.35 -4.06
N HIS A 15 16.88 -2.67 -5.12
CA HIS A 15 15.68 -1.82 -5.02
C HIS A 15 14.33 -2.39 -5.49
N LEU A 16 14.28 -3.57 -6.12
CA LEU A 16 13.04 -4.09 -6.71
C LEU A 16 12.73 -5.58 -6.44
N LEU A 17 13.55 -6.28 -5.66
CA LEU A 17 13.31 -7.69 -5.36
C LEU A 17 12.47 -7.88 -4.09
N PHE A 18 11.31 -8.49 -4.28
CA PHE A 18 10.63 -9.24 -3.24
C PHE A 18 11.63 -10.18 -2.56
N LEU A 19 12.11 -9.78 -1.38
CA LEU A 19 12.71 -10.60 -0.35
C LEU A 19 13.92 -11.44 -0.79
N VAL A 20 15.11 -11.08 -0.30
CA VAL A 20 16.17 -12.06 -0.05
C VAL A 20 15.52 -13.24 0.67
N GLN A 21 15.42 -14.40 0.02
CA GLN A 21 14.80 -15.59 0.59
C GLN A 21 15.91 -16.53 1.04
N GLU A 22 15.87 -16.95 2.29
CA GLU A 22 16.63 -18.13 2.68
C GLU A 22 15.93 -19.35 2.06
N VAL A 23 16.65 -20.13 1.26
CA VAL A 23 16.12 -21.29 0.51
C VAL A 23 16.78 -22.57 1.01
N TRP A 24 15.99 -23.58 1.34
CA TRP A 24 16.49 -24.90 1.72
C TRP A 24 15.90 -26.01 0.86
N GLY A 25 16.76 -26.95 0.47
CA GLY A 25 16.43 -28.11 -0.34
C GLY A 25 15.97 -29.30 0.48
N TYR A 26 14.87 -29.94 0.05
CA TYR A 26 14.35 -31.15 0.68
C TYR A 26 13.94 -32.21 -0.36
N ARG A 27 14.12 -33.48 0.01
CA ARG A 27 13.65 -34.64 -0.74
C ARG A 27 12.61 -35.43 0.07
N PRO A 28 11.46 -35.82 -0.52
CA PRO A 28 10.46 -36.61 0.18
C PRO A 28 11.04 -37.97 0.59
N CYS A 29 10.74 -38.39 1.82
CA CYS A 29 11.26 -39.62 2.41
C CYS A 29 10.11 -40.57 2.76
N LEU A 30 10.15 -41.79 2.23
CA LEU A 30 9.01 -42.71 2.26
C LEU A 30 8.64 -43.12 3.69
N TRP A 31 9.61 -43.52 4.53
CA TRP A 31 9.34 -43.96 5.90
C TRP A 31 8.77 -42.83 6.77
N LYS A 32 9.26 -41.60 6.58
CA LYS A 32 8.73 -40.41 7.24
C LYS A 32 7.28 -40.13 6.84
N MET A 33 6.96 -40.26 5.55
CA MET A 33 5.59 -40.12 5.06
C MET A 33 4.67 -41.21 5.62
N VAL A 34 5.14 -42.46 5.71
CA VAL A 34 4.38 -43.55 6.33
C VAL A 34 4.15 -43.28 7.82
N LEU A 35 5.16 -42.78 8.54
CA LEU A 35 5.04 -42.42 9.95
C LEU A 35 4.03 -41.28 10.17
N VAL A 36 4.08 -40.23 9.34
CA VAL A 36 3.08 -39.14 9.36
C VAL A 36 1.70 -39.66 8.95
N GLY A 37 1.61 -40.58 7.99
CA GLY A 37 0.35 -41.22 7.57
C GLY A 37 -0.27 -42.06 8.69
N MET A 38 0.53 -42.89 9.37
CA MET A 38 0.10 -43.62 10.55
C MET A 38 -0.33 -42.67 11.66
N GLY A 39 0.45 -41.63 11.94
CA GLY A 39 0.08 -40.61 12.92
C GLY A 39 -1.21 -39.86 12.56
N ALA A 40 -1.46 -39.63 11.27
CA ALA A 40 -2.69 -39.03 10.78
C ALA A 40 -3.89 -39.96 10.99
N VAL A 41 -3.77 -41.25 10.69
CA VAL A 41 -4.83 -42.24 10.94
C VAL A 41 -5.10 -42.38 12.44
N CYS A 42 -4.06 -42.52 13.26
CA CYS A 42 -4.20 -42.64 14.72
C CYS A 42 -4.81 -41.39 15.36
N SER A 43 -4.57 -40.20 14.79
CA SER A 43 -5.11 -38.94 15.29
C SER A 43 -6.45 -38.53 14.65
N GLY A 44 -7.04 -39.37 13.80
CA GLY A 44 -8.27 -39.04 13.08
C GLY A 44 -8.13 -37.84 12.13
N GLY A 45 -6.92 -37.53 11.67
CA GLY A 45 -6.61 -36.41 10.77
C GLY A 45 -6.12 -35.13 11.45
N LEU A 46 -6.14 -35.04 12.79
CA LEU A 46 -5.65 -33.85 13.52
C LEU A 46 -4.18 -33.53 13.23
N LEU A 47 -3.33 -34.56 13.06
CA LEU A 47 -1.93 -34.35 12.72
C LEU A 47 -1.77 -33.66 11.35
N LEU A 48 -2.58 -34.01 10.34
CA LEU A 48 -2.51 -33.38 9.01
C LEU A 48 -2.88 -31.90 9.07
N LEU A 49 -3.83 -31.57 9.93
CA LEU A 49 -4.31 -30.21 10.14
C LEU A 49 -3.23 -29.34 10.83
N LEU A 50 -2.53 -29.89 11.81
CA LEU A 50 -1.38 -29.22 12.44
C LEU A 50 -0.22 -29.00 11.45
N LEU A 51 0.08 -29.99 10.60
CA LEU A 51 1.11 -29.87 9.56
C LEU A 51 0.70 -28.92 8.43
N TYR A 52 -0.60 -28.70 8.22
CA TYR A 52 -1.11 -27.68 7.29
C TYR A 52 -0.86 -26.25 7.82
N TRP A 53 -1.07 -26.01 9.12
CA TRP A 53 -0.80 -24.71 9.74
C TRP A 53 0.69 -24.43 9.95
N LEU A 54 1.51 -25.46 10.14
CA LEU A 54 2.95 -25.37 10.33
C LEU A 54 3.71 -26.02 9.16
N PRO A 55 3.87 -25.31 8.02
CA PRO A 55 4.49 -25.87 6.81
C PRO A 55 5.94 -26.33 7.04
N GLU A 56 6.68 -25.67 7.94
CA GLU A 56 8.03 -26.10 8.34
C GLU A 56 8.02 -27.51 8.94
N TRP A 57 7.10 -27.77 9.87
CA TRP A 57 6.95 -29.07 10.52
C TRP A 57 6.44 -30.11 9.53
N GLY A 58 5.52 -29.71 8.63
CA GLY A 58 5.07 -30.52 7.51
C GLY A 58 6.21 -31.02 6.62
N VAL A 59 7.12 -30.13 6.23
CA VAL A 59 8.26 -30.49 5.38
C VAL A 59 9.31 -31.29 6.17
N LYS A 60 9.70 -30.88 7.37
CA LYS A 60 10.67 -31.63 8.20
C LYS A 60 10.18 -33.02 8.58
N GLY A 61 8.87 -33.16 8.81
CA GLY A 61 8.20 -34.40 9.15
C GLY A 61 8.03 -35.37 7.98
N THR A 62 7.97 -34.89 6.73
CA THR A 62 7.77 -35.74 5.53
C THR A 62 9.02 -35.88 4.66
N CYS A 63 9.99 -34.99 4.80
CA CYS A 63 11.16 -34.88 3.93
C CYS A 63 12.49 -34.92 4.71
N THR A 64 13.59 -35.12 3.99
CA THR A 64 14.98 -35.03 4.48
C THR A 64 15.70 -33.89 3.78
N HIS A 65 16.60 -33.20 4.49
CA HIS A 65 17.37 -32.09 3.94
C HIS A 65 18.35 -32.57 2.86
N THR A 66 18.46 -31.85 1.75
CA THR A 66 19.34 -32.17 0.62
C THR A 66 19.99 -30.91 0.04
N SER A 67 20.95 -31.09 -0.88
CA SER A 67 21.43 -30.01 -1.75
C SER A 67 20.26 -29.37 -2.52
N LEU A 68 20.40 -28.10 -2.91
CA LEU A 68 19.38 -27.38 -3.68
C LEU A 68 19.18 -28.00 -5.08
N ARG A 69 20.24 -28.57 -5.66
CA ARG A 69 20.21 -29.21 -6.98
C ARG A 69 19.29 -30.44 -7.02
N ASP A 70 19.38 -31.29 -6.00
CA ASP A 70 18.64 -32.55 -5.92
C ASP A 70 17.29 -32.42 -5.19
N ALA A 71 16.94 -31.20 -4.78
CA ALA A 71 15.72 -30.91 -4.05
C ALA A 71 14.48 -31.11 -4.94
N ARG A 72 13.48 -31.82 -4.43
CA ARG A 72 12.15 -31.91 -5.06
C ARG A 72 11.15 -30.95 -4.42
N THR A 73 11.41 -30.55 -3.19
CA THR A 73 10.62 -29.58 -2.43
C THR A 73 11.57 -28.55 -1.86
N LEU A 74 11.22 -27.28 -2.01
CA LEU A 74 11.95 -26.16 -1.41
C LEU A 74 11.14 -25.61 -0.25
N LEU A 75 11.84 -25.29 0.82
CA LEU A 75 11.31 -24.50 1.92
C LEU A 75 11.91 -23.11 1.79
N LEU A 76 11.05 -22.10 1.66
CA LEU A 76 11.42 -20.70 1.49
C LEU A 76 11.08 -19.94 2.76
N ARG A 77 11.97 -19.07 3.22
CA ARG A 77 11.71 -18.17 4.34
C ARG A 77 11.90 -16.73 3.93
N THR A 78 10.97 -15.89 4.34
CA THR A 78 11.08 -14.44 4.16
C THR A 78 12.11 -13.86 5.14
N THR A 79 12.96 -12.95 4.66
CA THR A 79 13.88 -12.16 5.51
C THR A 79 13.19 -11.03 6.29
N ASP A 80 11.97 -10.66 5.94
CA ASP A 80 11.15 -9.70 6.72
C ASP A 80 10.97 -10.18 8.18
N GLU A 81 10.67 -9.24 9.10
CA GLU A 81 10.53 -9.47 10.55
C GLU A 81 9.63 -10.67 10.94
N PHE A 82 8.66 -11.00 10.08
CA PHE A 82 7.70 -12.09 10.28
C PHE A 82 8.28 -13.49 10.06
N ARG A 83 9.39 -13.63 9.31
CA ARG A 83 10.08 -14.92 9.07
C ARG A 83 9.13 -16.05 8.65
N GLN A 84 8.18 -15.77 7.76
CA GLN A 84 7.16 -16.73 7.31
C GLN A 84 7.75 -17.81 6.41
N TRP A 85 7.22 -19.02 6.54
CA TRP A 85 7.66 -20.20 5.81
C TRP A 85 6.70 -20.56 4.67
N PHE A 86 7.25 -20.77 3.47
CA PHE A 86 6.52 -21.20 2.28
C PHE A 86 7.09 -22.50 1.73
N ARG A 87 6.21 -23.37 1.23
CA ARG A 87 6.58 -24.61 0.56
C ARG A 87 6.44 -24.44 -0.94
N ALA A 88 7.52 -24.64 -1.69
CA ALA A 88 7.52 -24.68 -3.16
C ALA A 88 7.90 -26.07 -3.68
N LYS A 89 7.36 -26.47 -4.83
CA LYS A 89 7.73 -27.71 -5.52
C LYS A 89 8.67 -27.39 -6.67
N VAL A 90 9.73 -28.19 -6.83
CA VAL A 90 10.64 -28.09 -7.97
C VAL A 90 10.07 -28.91 -9.12
N HIS A 91 9.99 -28.28 -10.29
CA HIS A 91 9.57 -28.87 -11.55
C HIS A 91 10.78 -29.04 -12.46
N VAL A 92 10.72 -30.03 -13.35
CA VAL A 92 11.76 -30.29 -14.35
C VAL A 92 11.14 -30.08 -15.73
N MET A 93 11.73 -29.18 -16.50
CA MET A 93 11.38 -28.95 -17.91
C MET A 93 12.47 -29.57 -18.80
N LEU A 94 12.06 -30.17 -19.91
CA LEU A 94 12.96 -30.64 -20.96
C LEU A 94 12.99 -29.60 -22.08
N ALA A 95 14.15 -29.00 -22.32
CA ALA A 95 14.33 -27.99 -23.36
C ALA A 95 15.49 -28.32 -24.32
N PRO A 96 15.42 -27.94 -25.60
CA PRO A 96 16.50 -28.14 -26.58
C PRO A 96 17.82 -27.42 -26.25
N GLY A 97 17.78 -26.38 -25.42
CA GLY A 97 18.92 -25.59 -24.96
C GLY A 97 18.76 -25.22 -23.48
N ARG A 98 19.78 -24.58 -22.89
CA ARG A 98 19.81 -24.27 -21.45
C ARG A 98 19.39 -22.83 -21.16
N LYS A 99 19.68 -21.88 -22.06
CA LYS A 99 19.31 -20.47 -21.92
C LYS A 99 18.30 -20.05 -23.02
N PRO A 100 17.37 -19.13 -22.73
CA PRO A 100 16.34 -18.70 -23.69
C PRO A 100 16.88 -17.91 -24.89
N PHE A 101 18.10 -17.35 -24.76
CA PHE A 101 18.76 -16.55 -25.79
C PHE A 101 19.96 -17.28 -26.45
N ASP A 102 20.10 -18.59 -26.25
CA ASP A 102 21.14 -19.38 -26.94
C ASP A 102 20.96 -19.24 -28.47
N SER A 103 22.02 -18.90 -29.19
CA SER A 103 22.01 -18.77 -30.65
C SER A 103 21.85 -20.17 -31.28
N PHE A 104 20.63 -20.49 -31.70
CA PHE A 104 20.37 -21.60 -32.60
C PHE A 104 20.86 -21.22 -34.00
N ASN A 105 22.18 -21.28 -34.23
CA ASN A 105 22.74 -21.13 -35.58
C ASN A 105 22.24 -22.29 -36.47
N LEU A 106 21.33 -21.98 -37.39
CA LEU A 106 21.14 -22.78 -38.61
C LEU A 106 22.41 -22.64 -39.46
N GLN A 107 23.32 -23.60 -39.40
CA GLN A 107 24.27 -23.84 -40.51
C GLN A 107 23.88 -25.14 -41.21
N SER A 108 23.02 -25.02 -42.21
CA SER A 108 22.91 -25.96 -43.32
C SER A 108 23.58 -25.33 -44.55
N THR A 109 24.90 -25.44 -44.63
CA THR A 109 25.64 -25.33 -45.89
C THR A 109 26.79 -26.32 -45.83
N ALA A 110 26.45 -27.60 -45.99
CA ALA A 110 27.44 -28.59 -46.41
C ALA A 110 27.71 -28.33 -47.90
N GLN A 111 28.98 -28.09 -48.20
CA GLN A 111 29.54 -27.92 -49.53
C GLN A 111 29.14 -29.11 -50.43
N LEU A 112 28.59 -28.83 -51.62
CA LEU A 112 28.56 -29.80 -52.71
C LEU A 112 29.99 -30.09 -53.18
N PRO A 113 30.38 -31.36 -53.37
CA PRO A 113 31.33 -31.74 -54.40
C PRO A 113 30.59 -32.19 -55.67
N ASN A 114 31.12 -31.75 -56.82
CA ASN A 114 30.69 -32.13 -58.16
C ASN A 114 30.62 -33.65 -58.38
N GLY A 115 29.69 -34.08 -59.23
CA GLY A 115 29.71 -35.40 -59.88
C GLY A 115 28.39 -35.78 -60.55
N ASP A 116 28.43 -35.93 -61.88
CA ASP A 116 27.36 -36.35 -62.80
C ASP A 116 26.56 -37.61 -62.38
N GLY A 117 25.31 -37.68 -62.84
CA GLY A 117 24.57 -38.96 -62.91
C GLY A 117 23.05 -38.81 -62.95
N ASP A 118 22.45 -39.24 -64.05
CA ASP A 118 21.05 -39.18 -64.48
C ASP A 118 20.03 -39.94 -63.58
N HIS A 119 18.75 -39.66 -63.86
CA HIS A 119 17.49 -40.31 -63.46
C HIS A 119 16.65 -39.70 -62.32
N GLY A 120 15.45 -39.24 -62.71
CA GLY A 120 14.40 -38.77 -61.82
C GLY A 120 13.68 -39.90 -61.07
N VAL A 121 12.89 -39.51 -60.06
CA VAL A 121 11.63 -40.15 -59.61
C VAL A 121 11.06 -39.37 -58.40
N SER A 122 9.75 -39.14 -58.49
CA SER A 122 8.69 -38.81 -57.52
C SER A 122 8.98 -38.18 -56.13
N ALA A 123 8.13 -37.22 -55.82
CA ALA A 123 7.75 -36.79 -54.49
C ALA A 123 7.27 -37.94 -53.59
N GLU A 124 7.88 -38.09 -52.41
CA GLU A 124 7.24 -38.35 -51.11
C GLU A 124 8.29 -38.48 -49.98
N GLU A 125 7.91 -38.05 -48.77
CA GLU A 125 8.58 -38.27 -47.46
C GLU A 125 9.93 -37.61 -47.15
N HIS A 126 9.87 -36.42 -46.52
CA HIS A 126 10.91 -35.98 -45.57
C HIS A 126 10.31 -35.62 -44.21
N HIS A 127 10.04 -36.66 -43.42
CA HIS A 127 10.01 -36.58 -41.96
C HIS A 127 11.46 -36.57 -41.42
N GLY A 128 11.77 -35.49 -40.70
CA GLY A 128 12.62 -35.48 -39.49
C GLY A 128 13.96 -36.21 -39.51
N LYS A 129 15.05 -35.45 -39.65
CA LYS A 129 16.32 -35.76 -38.98
C LYS A 129 16.91 -34.49 -38.34
N PHE A 130 16.39 -34.14 -37.17
CA PHE A 130 17.11 -33.28 -36.24
C PHE A 130 18.30 -34.06 -35.68
N ALA A 131 19.50 -33.47 -35.73
CA ALA A 131 20.61 -33.93 -34.92
C ALA A 131 20.19 -33.86 -33.44
N GLN A 132 20.05 -35.02 -32.80
CA GLN A 132 19.69 -35.16 -31.39
C GLN A 132 20.75 -34.52 -30.50
N ARG A 133 20.56 -33.24 -30.13
CA ARG A 133 21.04 -32.78 -28.81
C ARG A 133 20.13 -33.41 -27.77
N GLN A 134 20.70 -34.09 -26.77
CA GLN A 134 19.92 -34.57 -25.62
C GLN A 134 19.20 -33.37 -24.99
N PRO A 135 17.88 -33.45 -24.73
CA PRO A 135 17.15 -32.35 -24.11
C PRO A 135 17.76 -32.04 -22.74
N ALA A 136 18.14 -30.79 -22.53
CA ALA A 136 18.66 -30.34 -21.24
C ALA A 136 17.52 -30.36 -20.22
N GLN A 137 17.79 -30.96 -19.06
CA GLN A 137 16.87 -30.92 -17.91
C GLN A 137 17.09 -29.61 -17.17
N ILE A 138 16.07 -28.77 -17.12
CA ILE A 138 16.10 -27.48 -16.43
C ILE A 138 15.18 -27.57 -15.23
N HIS A 139 15.76 -27.38 -14.04
CA HIS A 139 15.01 -27.33 -12.79
C HIS A 139 14.48 -25.92 -12.58
N TYR A 140 13.20 -25.79 -12.28
CA TYR A 140 12.58 -24.50 -11.98
C TYR A 140 11.50 -24.62 -10.91
N PHE A 141 11.20 -23.53 -10.23
CA PHE A 141 10.02 -23.45 -9.38
C PHE A 141 9.31 -22.11 -9.59
N THR A 142 8.05 -22.04 -9.19
CA THR A 142 7.26 -20.82 -9.25
C THR A 142 6.89 -20.37 -7.84
N HIS A 143 7.25 -19.15 -7.50
CA HIS A 143 6.88 -18.52 -6.23
C HIS A 143 6.24 -17.16 -6.51
N HIS A 144 5.06 -16.92 -5.93
CA HIS A 144 4.27 -15.69 -6.13
C HIS A 144 4.17 -15.27 -7.61
N SER A 145 3.80 -16.22 -8.49
CA SER A 145 3.69 -16.00 -9.95
C SER A 145 4.99 -15.67 -10.70
N THR A 146 6.16 -15.89 -10.09
CA THR A 146 7.48 -15.65 -10.71
C THR A 146 8.25 -16.95 -10.83
N LYS A 147 8.86 -17.20 -11.99
CA LYS A 147 9.62 -18.42 -12.26
C LYS A 147 11.10 -18.21 -11.93
N TYR A 148 11.65 -19.14 -11.16
CA TYR A 148 13.06 -19.19 -10.82
C TYR A 148 13.69 -20.43 -11.45
N TYR A 149 14.83 -20.27 -12.11
CA TYR A 149 15.54 -21.32 -12.82
C TYR A 149 16.86 -21.64 -12.15
N TRP A 150 17.24 -22.91 -12.17
CA TRP A 150 18.53 -23.35 -11.66
C TRP A 150 19.68 -22.87 -12.57
N ASN A 151 20.64 -22.13 -12.00
CA ASN A 151 21.88 -21.76 -12.67
C ASN A 151 23.02 -22.67 -12.17
N ASP A 152 23.67 -23.36 -13.10
CA ASP A 152 24.80 -24.24 -12.82
C ASP A 152 26.07 -23.47 -12.43
N GLU A 153 26.22 -22.21 -12.87
CA GLU A 153 27.40 -21.37 -12.61
C GLU A 153 27.41 -20.84 -11.16
N THR A 154 26.25 -20.39 -10.66
CA THR A 154 26.09 -19.83 -9.31
C THR A 154 25.62 -20.85 -8.28
N HIS A 155 25.30 -22.08 -8.72
CA HIS A 155 24.72 -23.14 -7.89
C HIS A 155 23.49 -22.70 -7.08
N ASN A 156 22.69 -21.79 -7.65
CA ASN A 156 21.50 -21.26 -7.00
C ASN A 156 20.34 -21.11 -8.00
N PHE A 157 19.13 -20.93 -7.47
CA PHE A 157 17.97 -20.57 -8.29
C PHE A 157 17.95 -19.06 -8.52
N GLU A 158 17.96 -18.64 -9.77
CA GLU A 158 17.93 -17.25 -10.19
C GLU A 158 16.58 -16.90 -10.82
N LEU A 159 16.21 -15.62 -10.73
CA LEU A 159 15.04 -15.09 -11.42
C LEU A 159 15.23 -15.30 -12.94
N GLY A 160 14.17 -15.69 -13.65
CA GLY A 160 14.26 -15.97 -15.08
C GLY A 160 14.68 -14.76 -15.91
N LEU A 161 15.99 -14.63 -16.18
CA LEU A 161 16.65 -13.83 -17.21
C LEU A 161 15.95 -12.51 -17.59
N GLU A 162 15.60 -11.68 -16.61
CA GLU A 162 14.99 -10.35 -16.82
C GLU A 162 16.02 -9.25 -17.17
N ASP A 163 17.32 -9.52 -16.98
CA ASP A 163 18.42 -8.60 -17.30
C ASP A 163 19.18 -9.08 -18.52
N VAL A 164 18.58 -8.92 -19.70
CA VAL A 164 19.32 -9.12 -20.95
C VAL A 164 20.30 -7.94 -21.06
N ASN A 165 21.58 -8.18 -20.75
CA ASN A 165 22.70 -7.24 -20.94
C ASN A 165 22.96 -6.97 -22.44
N VAL A 166 21.96 -6.43 -23.14
CA VAL A 166 21.97 -6.17 -24.60
C VAL A 166 22.23 -4.69 -24.82
N SER A 167 23.09 -4.36 -25.78
CA SER A 167 23.32 -2.97 -26.18
C SER A 167 22.14 -2.45 -27.01
N CYS A 168 21.87 -1.14 -26.96
CA CYS A 168 20.79 -0.54 -27.74
C CYS A 168 20.95 -0.80 -29.26
N ALA A 169 22.18 -0.90 -29.77
CA ALA A 169 22.49 -1.26 -31.15
C ALA A 169 22.21 -2.74 -31.50
N SER A 170 22.37 -3.67 -30.55
CA SER A 170 22.03 -5.09 -30.79
C SER A 170 20.52 -5.29 -30.83
N VAL A 171 19.74 -4.52 -30.08
CA VAL A 171 18.27 -4.52 -30.21
C VAL A 171 17.82 -4.14 -31.63
N HIS A 172 18.49 -3.15 -32.25
CA HIS A 172 18.21 -2.77 -33.64
C HIS A 172 18.64 -3.83 -34.66
N SER A 173 19.87 -4.34 -34.54
CA SER A 173 20.44 -5.25 -35.54
C SER A 173 19.85 -6.67 -35.46
N ASP A 174 19.73 -7.23 -34.26
CA ASP A 174 19.30 -8.63 -34.04
C ASP A 174 17.80 -8.82 -34.22
N HIS A 175 17.00 -7.77 -34.00
CA HIS A 175 15.53 -7.87 -34.00
C HIS A 175 14.84 -7.12 -35.15
N SER A 176 15.55 -6.36 -36.00
CA SER A 176 14.93 -5.62 -37.13
C SER A 176 14.10 -6.49 -38.09
N SER A 177 14.45 -7.77 -38.24
CA SER A 177 13.76 -8.75 -39.10
C SER A 177 12.64 -9.51 -38.39
N GLY A 178 12.53 -9.45 -37.06
CA GLY A 178 11.58 -10.24 -36.27
C GLY A 178 12.04 -11.68 -36.01
N LEU A 179 11.39 -12.34 -35.04
CA LEU A 179 11.72 -13.74 -34.68
C LEU A 179 11.14 -14.73 -35.68
N SER A 180 11.85 -15.85 -35.89
CA SER A 180 11.30 -17.01 -36.58
C SER A 180 10.36 -17.80 -35.65
N LYS A 181 9.36 -18.49 -36.22
CA LYS A 181 8.35 -19.24 -35.43
C LYS A 181 8.99 -20.31 -34.53
N MET A 182 10.03 -20.98 -35.03
CA MET A 182 10.80 -21.96 -34.23
C MET A 182 11.50 -21.33 -33.01
N LEU A 183 12.08 -20.14 -33.17
CA LEU A 183 12.74 -19.45 -32.06
C LEU A 183 11.73 -18.86 -31.07
N GLN A 184 10.58 -18.41 -31.57
CA GLN A 184 9.44 -17.97 -30.77
C GLN A 184 8.92 -19.12 -29.88
N ASP A 185 8.67 -20.30 -30.47
CA ASP A 185 8.21 -21.49 -29.75
C ASP A 185 9.23 -21.94 -28.69
N TYR A 186 10.53 -21.87 -29.00
CA TYR A 186 11.60 -22.15 -28.04
C TYR A 186 11.56 -21.19 -26.84
N ARG A 187 11.46 -19.88 -27.09
CA ARG A 187 11.37 -18.87 -26.01
C ARG A 187 10.09 -19.00 -25.19
N ARG A 188 8.97 -19.41 -25.82
CA ARG A 188 7.68 -19.65 -25.15
C ARG A 188 7.77 -20.74 -24.07
N LEU A 189 8.68 -21.71 -24.21
CA LEU A 189 8.92 -22.72 -23.16
C LEU A 189 9.41 -22.09 -21.85
N PHE A 190 10.25 -21.05 -21.92
CA PHE A 190 10.82 -20.38 -20.75
C PHE A 190 9.86 -19.30 -20.22
N PHE A 191 9.50 -18.32 -21.05
CA PHE A 191 8.70 -17.19 -20.58
C PHE A 191 7.25 -17.60 -20.30
N GLY A 192 6.72 -18.58 -21.03
CA GLY A 192 5.29 -18.93 -20.99
C GLY A 192 4.46 -18.00 -21.85
N GLU A 193 3.15 -18.02 -21.64
CA GLU A 193 2.21 -17.16 -22.35
C GLU A 193 2.20 -15.74 -21.76
N ASN A 194 1.99 -14.75 -22.61
CA ASN A 194 1.87 -13.34 -22.22
C ASN A 194 0.45 -13.06 -21.69
N GLU A 195 0.17 -13.56 -20.48
CA GLU A 195 -1.11 -13.34 -19.79
C GLU A 195 -0.89 -13.07 -18.30
N ILE A 196 -1.54 -12.03 -17.76
CA ILE A 196 -1.60 -11.77 -16.31
C ILE A 196 -2.83 -12.51 -15.76
N ALA A 197 -2.76 -13.83 -15.72
CA ALA A 197 -3.90 -14.66 -15.33
C ALA A 197 -4.13 -14.67 -13.81
N VAL A 198 -5.08 -13.87 -13.33
CA VAL A 198 -5.55 -13.91 -11.93
C VAL A 198 -6.54 -15.06 -11.76
N ARG A 199 -6.06 -16.25 -11.43
CA ARG A 199 -6.94 -17.42 -11.27
C ARG A 199 -7.90 -17.24 -10.09
N VAL A 200 -9.19 -17.06 -10.38
CA VAL A 200 -10.24 -17.03 -9.35
C VAL A 200 -10.33 -18.44 -8.73
N PRO A 201 -10.05 -18.59 -7.42
CA PRO A 201 -10.16 -19.89 -6.78
C PRO A 201 -11.61 -20.38 -6.78
N SER A 202 -11.80 -21.69 -6.93
CA SER A 202 -13.13 -22.28 -6.86
C SER A 202 -13.76 -22.07 -5.49
N LEU A 203 -15.10 -21.98 -5.45
CA LEU A 203 -15.84 -21.85 -4.18
C LEU A 203 -15.48 -22.95 -3.20
N PHE A 204 -15.25 -24.17 -3.69
CA PHE A 204 -14.83 -25.30 -2.86
C PHE A 204 -13.44 -25.11 -2.24
N LYS A 205 -12.46 -24.60 -3.01
CA LYS A 205 -11.12 -24.31 -2.49
C LYS A 205 -11.16 -23.20 -1.43
N LEU A 206 -11.96 -22.16 -1.66
CA LEU A 206 -12.19 -21.09 -0.69
C LEU A 206 -12.88 -21.62 0.57
N LEU A 207 -13.89 -22.48 0.42
CA LEU A 207 -14.60 -23.11 1.52
C LEU A 207 -13.66 -23.94 2.40
N ILE A 208 -12.81 -24.80 1.81
CA ILE A 208 -11.83 -25.58 2.58
C ILE A 208 -10.89 -24.65 3.36
N LYS A 209 -10.38 -23.60 2.70
CA LYS A 209 -9.47 -22.65 3.36
C LYS A 209 -10.15 -21.94 4.54
N GLU A 210 -11.43 -21.59 4.40
CA GLU A 210 -12.22 -20.92 5.43
C GLU A 210 -12.56 -21.88 6.58
N VAL A 211 -13.04 -23.09 6.29
CA VAL A 211 -13.41 -24.11 7.29
C VAL A 211 -12.21 -24.59 8.08
N LEU A 212 -11.02 -24.63 7.47
CA LEU A 212 -9.76 -24.98 8.16
C LEU A 212 -9.21 -23.86 9.08
N ASN A 213 -9.96 -22.77 9.26
CA ASN A 213 -9.64 -21.77 10.27
C ASN A 213 -9.81 -22.39 11.68
N PRO A 214 -8.84 -22.21 12.60
CA PRO A 214 -8.89 -22.78 13.96
C PRO A 214 -10.22 -22.58 14.70
N PHE A 215 -10.89 -21.45 14.51
CA PHE A 215 -12.17 -21.15 15.16
C PHE A 215 -13.31 -22.07 14.70
N TYR A 216 -13.44 -22.34 13.40
CA TYR A 216 -14.50 -23.21 12.89
C TYR A 216 -14.26 -24.69 13.23
N ILE A 217 -12.98 -25.10 13.33
CA ILE A 217 -12.61 -26.45 13.78
C ILE A 217 -12.94 -26.61 15.26
N PHE A 218 -12.61 -25.62 16.08
CA PHE A 218 -13.00 -25.62 17.49
C PHE A 218 -14.53 -25.68 17.64
N GLN A 219 -15.25 -24.92 16.82
CA GLN A 219 -16.71 -24.94 16.81
C GLN A 219 -17.31 -26.29 16.39
N LEU A 220 -16.71 -26.97 15.40
CA LEU A 220 -17.12 -28.32 15.02
C LEU A 220 -16.90 -29.31 16.16
N PHE A 221 -15.77 -29.21 16.87
CA PHE A 221 -15.51 -29.98 18.08
C PHE A 221 -16.58 -29.75 19.14
N SER A 222 -16.96 -28.49 19.40
CA SER A 222 -18.03 -28.17 20.35
C SER A 222 -19.39 -28.75 19.93
N VAL A 223 -19.75 -28.69 18.65
CA VAL A 223 -21.00 -29.27 18.13
C VAL A 223 -21.07 -30.78 18.34
N ILE A 224 -19.95 -31.49 18.14
CA ILE A 224 -19.86 -32.93 18.39
C ILE A 224 -20.06 -33.23 19.88
N LEU A 225 -19.42 -32.43 20.75
CA LEU A 225 -19.53 -32.57 22.20
C LEU A 225 -20.98 -32.35 22.68
N TRP A 226 -21.61 -31.24 22.25
CA TRP A 226 -23.00 -30.92 22.62
C TRP A 226 -24.01 -31.93 22.08
N SER A 227 -23.74 -32.52 20.91
CA SER A 227 -24.56 -33.62 20.39
C SER A 227 -24.43 -34.87 21.26
N ALA A 228 -23.28 -35.12 21.89
CA ALA A 228 -23.08 -36.21 22.84
C ALA A 228 -23.74 -35.98 24.21
N GLU A 229 -24.06 -34.72 24.55
CA GLU A 229 -24.87 -34.31 25.72
C GLU A 229 -26.38 -34.22 25.44
N ASP A 230 -26.80 -34.57 24.22
CA ASP A 230 -28.17 -34.39 23.68
C ASP A 230 -28.65 -32.93 23.59
N TYR A 231 -27.75 -31.95 23.54
CA TYR A 231 -28.08 -30.53 23.32
C TYR A 231 -28.32 -30.23 21.83
N TYR A 232 -29.22 -30.98 21.20
CA TYR A 232 -29.42 -30.95 19.75
C TYR A 232 -29.92 -29.57 19.25
N TYR A 233 -30.79 -28.89 19.99
CA TYR A 233 -31.33 -27.59 19.59
C TYR A 233 -30.25 -26.50 19.53
N TYR A 234 -29.42 -26.44 20.57
CA TYR A 234 -28.33 -25.48 20.66
C TYR A 234 -27.26 -25.76 19.60
N ALA A 235 -26.83 -27.02 19.47
CA ALA A 235 -25.87 -27.44 18.46
C ALA A 235 -26.35 -27.11 17.03
N THR A 236 -27.62 -27.36 16.72
CA THR A 236 -28.20 -27.07 15.40
C THR A 236 -28.23 -25.56 15.10
N ALA A 237 -28.58 -24.73 16.09
CA ALA A 237 -28.64 -23.28 15.90
C ALA A 237 -27.26 -22.67 15.62
N ILE A 238 -26.23 -23.14 16.31
CA ILE A 238 -24.84 -22.70 16.11
C ILE A 238 -24.32 -23.13 14.74
N VAL A 239 -24.62 -24.35 14.28
CA VAL A 239 -24.30 -24.80 12.92
C VAL A 239 -24.95 -23.89 11.86
N PHE A 240 -26.23 -23.56 12.02
CA PHE A 240 -26.94 -22.67 11.10
C PHE A 240 -26.29 -21.28 11.01
N MET A 241 -25.93 -20.69 12.15
CA MET A 241 -25.23 -19.40 12.20
C MET A 241 -23.86 -19.44 11.51
N SER A 242 -23.11 -20.52 11.69
CA SER A 242 -21.81 -20.68 11.03
C SER A 242 -21.93 -20.88 9.53
N VAL A 243 -22.93 -21.62 9.07
CA VAL A 243 -23.20 -21.77 7.63
C VAL A 243 -23.48 -20.40 7.00
N ILE A 244 -24.30 -19.56 7.63
CA ILE A 244 -24.57 -18.19 7.15
C ILE A 244 -23.31 -17.33 7.14
N SER A 245 -22.52 -17.40 8.23
CA SER A 245 -21.25 -16.65 8.35
C SER A 245 -20.27 -17.04 7.26
N ILE A 246 -20.04 -18.34 7.06
CA ILE A 246 -19.15 -18.90 6.03
C ILE A 246 -19.66 -18.52 4.64
N ALA A 247 -20.97 -18.68 4.36
CA ALA A 247 -21.54 -18.32 3.07
C ALA A 247 -21.36 -16.82 2.74
N THR A 248 -21.57 -15.95 3.73
CA THR A 248 -21.39 -14.50 3.57
C THR A 248 -19.92 -14.15 3.35
N SER A 249 -19.01 -14.72 4.14
CA SER A 249 -17.55 -14.57 4.00
C SER A 249 -17.09 -15.00 2.60
N LEU A 250 -17.47 -16.21 2.17
CA LEU A 250 -17.14 -16.75 0.85
C LEU A 250 -17.68 -15.89 -0.29
N TYR A 251 -18.92 -15.38 -0.18
CA TYR A 251 -19.49 -14.48 -1.17
C TYR A 251 -18.66 -13.19 -1.28
N THR A 252 -18.30 -12.58 -0.15
CA THR A 252 -17.48 -11.35 -0.15
C THR A 252 -16.08 -11.58 -0.72
N ILE A 253 -15.40 -12.67 -0.32
CA ILE A 253 -14.06 -13.03 -0.82
C ILE A 253 -14.13 -13.31 -2.33
N LYS A 254 -15.07 -14.12 -2.79
CA LYS A 254 -15.22 -14.43 -4.22
C LYS A 254 -15.49 -13.16 -5.02
N LYS A 255 -16.38 -12.28 -4.55
CA LYS A 255 -16.68 -11.02 -5.21
C LYS A 255 -15.45 -10.14 -5.36
N GLN A 256 -14.57 -10.09 -4.35
CA GLN A 256 -13.30 -9.38 -4.42
C GLN A 256 -12.34 -9.98 -5.47
N TYR A 257 -12.20 -11.30 -5.54
CA TYR A 257 -11.38 -11.96 -6.55
C TYR A 257 -11.91 -11.76 -7.99
N VAL A 258 -13.23 -11.80 -8.17
CA VAL A 258 -13.85 -11.54 -9.49
C VAL A 258 -13.62 -10.10 -9.93
N MET A 259 -13.84 -9.13 -9.04
CA MET A 259 -13.57 -7.72 -9.34
C MET A 259 -12.12 -7.48 -9.75
N LEU A 260 -11.16 -8.11 -9.06
CA LEU A 260 -9.73 -8.02 -9.41
C LEU A 260 -9.41 -8.73 -10.73
N HIS A 261 -10.00 -9.90 -10.99
CA HIS A 261 -9.84 -10.62 -12.25
C HIS A 261 -10.35 -9.79 -13.43
N ASP A 262 -11.56 -9.23 -13.34
CA ASP A 262 -12.18 -8.48 -14.42
C ASP A 262 -11.39 -7.20 -14.76
N MET A 263 -10.86 -6.52 -13.74
CA MET A 263 -9.97 -5.36 -13.90
C MET A 263 -8.69 -5.69 -14.70
N VAL A 264 -8.11 -6.88 -14.47
CA VAL A 264 -6.90 -7.32 -15.16
C VAL A 264 -7.20 -7.90 -16.55
N ALA A 265 -8.30 -8.65 -16.68
CA ALA A 265 -8.67 -9.38 -17.89
C ALA A 265 -9.04 -8.45 -19.06
N ALA A 266 -9.72 -7.33 -18.78
CA ALA A 266 -10.18 -6.36 -19.77
C ALA A 266 -9.08 -5.80 -20.69
N HIS A 267 -7.81 -5.97 -20.32
CA HIS A 267 -6.65 -5.37 -20.99
C HIS A 267 -5.59 -6.39 -21.45
N SER A 268 -5.93 -7.70 -21.52
CA SER A 268 -4.92 -8.77 -21.67
C SER A 268 -4.99 -9.56 -22.99
N VAL A 269 -6.14 -9.58 -23.68
CA VAL A 269 -6.34 -10.38 -24.89
C VAL A 269 -6.71 -9.48 -26.07
N VAL A 270 -5.73 -9.21 -26.94
CA VAL A 270 -5.87 -8.34 -28.12
C VAL A 270 -5.17 -9.00 -29.31
N ARG A 271 -5.68 -8.81 -30.52
CA ARG A 271 -4.98 -9.25 -31.74
C ARG A 271 -3.90 -8.24 -32.10
N VAL A 272 -2.70 -8.72 -32.38
CA VAL A 272 -1.53 -7.90 -32.65
C VAL A 272 -0.88 -8.31 -33.96
N SER A 273 -0.43 -7.31 -34.73
CA SER A 273 0.36 -7.56 -35.94
C SER A 273 1.82 -7.75 -35.55
N VAL A 274 2.42 -8.87 -35.93
CA VAL A 274 3.81 -9.24 -35.60
C VAL A 274 4.62 -9.41 -36.89
N CYS A 275 5.83 -8.85 -36.92
CA CYS A 275 6.79 -9.04 -37.99
C CYS A 275 7.62 -10.31 -37.73
N ARG A 276 7.64 -11.24 -38.70
CA ARG A 276 8.43 -12.48 -38.65
C ARG A 276 9.70 -12.36 -39.48
N GLY A 277 10.68 -13.24 -39.25
CA GLY A 277 12.03 -13.21 -39.86
C GLY A 277 12.12 -13.01 -41.39
N ASN A 278 11.03 -13.27 -42.13
CA ASN A 278 10.93 -13.03 -43.57
C ASN A 278 10.40 -11.63 -43.95
N LYS A 279 10.20 -10.73 -42.98
CA LYS A 279 9.46 -9.44 -43.09
C LYS A 279 7.95 -9.58 -43.35
N ASP A 280 7.40 -10.79 -43.27
CA ASP A 280 5.97 -11.02 -43.36
C ASP A 280 5.25 -10.52 -42.09
N ILE A 281 4.07 -9.91 -42.28
CA ILE A 281 3.21 -9.44 -41.21
C ILE A 281 2.14 -10.52 -40.95
N GLU A 282 2.12 -11.07 -39.73
CA GLU A 282 1.15 -12.07 -39.28
C GLU A 282 0.30 -11.47 -38.16
N GLU A 283 -1.02 -11.70 -38.17
CA GLU A 283 -1.85 -11.41 -36.99
C GLU A 283 -1.74 -12.57 -35.98
N ALA A 284 -1.19 -12.28 -34.81
CA ALA A 284 -1.09 -13.21 -33.69
C ALA A 284 -1.93 -12.74 -32.51
N MET A 285 -2.22 -13.64 -31.57
CA MET A 285 -2.83 -13.27 -30.31
C MET A 285 -1.77 -12.69 -29.36
N SER A 286 -2.14 -11.67 -28.58
CA SER A 286 -1.25 -11.05 -27.59
C SER A 286 -0.65 -12.05 -26.60
N THR A 287 -1.34 -13.15 -26.33
CA THR A 287 -0.92 -14.24 -25.43
C THR A 287 0.27 -15.05 -25.95
N GLU A 288 0.54 -15.01 -27.26
CA GLU A 288 1.64 -15.74 -27.89
C GLU A 288 2.94 -14.95 -28.00
N LEU A 289 2.92 -13.67 -27.60
CA LEU A 289 4.08 -12.80 -27.63
C LEU A 289 5.15 -13.29 -26.65
N VAL A 290 6.40 -13.29 -27.12
CA VAL A 290 7.57 -13.57 -26.29
C VAL A 290 8.61 -12.45 -26.43
N PRO A 291 9.50 -12.27 -25.44
CA PRO A 291 10.61 -11.34 -25.56
C PRO A 291 11.41 -11.53 -26.87
N GLY A 292 11.58 -10.43 -27.62
CA GLY A 292 12.23 -10.34 -28.92
C GLY A 292 11.30 -10.33 -30.13
N ASP A 293 10.00 -10.62 -29.97
CA ASP A 293 9.02 -10.45 -31.07
C ASP A 293 8.93 -8.97 -31.46
N VAL A 294 8.65 -8.68 -32.73
CA VAL A 294 8.48 -7.31 -33.22
C VAL A 294 7.02 -7.06 -33.55
N VAL A 295 6.37 -6.22 -32.75
CA VAL A 295 4.97 -5.81 -32.93
C VAL A 295 4.89 -4.54 -33.76
N ILE A 296 3.85 -4.46 -34.59
CA ILE A 296 3.50 -3.29 -35.40
C ILE A 296 2.37 -2.56 -34.70
N ILE A 297 2.58 -1.27 -34.43
CA ILE A 297 1.58 -0.44 -33.75
C ILE A 297 0.70 0.23 -34.81
N PRO A 298 -0.63 0.06 -34.77
CA PRO A 298 -1.54 0.63 -35.75
C PRO A 298 -1.66 2.15 -35.60
N VAL A 299 -2.06 2.83 -36.68
CA VAL A 299 -2.14 4.30 -36.75
C VAL A 299 -3.12 4.88 -35.73
N ASN A 300 -4.28 4.24 -35.60
CA ASN A 300 -5.37 4.61 -34.66
C ASN A 300 -5.06 4.23 -33.21
N GLY A 301 -3.83 3.77 -32.93
CA GLY A 301 -3.42 3.37 -31.60
C GLY A 301 -3.94 2.00 -31.17
N MET A 302 -3.41 1.52 -30.05
CA MET A 302 -3.81 0.27 -29.41
C MET A 302 -3.43 0.29 -27.94
N ILE A 303 -4.09 -0.55 -27.14
CA ILE A 303 -3.67 -0.83 -25.77
C ILE A 303 -2.49 -1.80 -25.84
N MET A 304 -1.38 -1.44 -25.20
CA MET A 304 -0.18 -2.25 -25.20
C MET A 304 -0.36 -3.52 -24.37
N PRO A 305 -0.18 -4.73 -24.94
CA PRO A 305 -0.34 -5.98 -24.19
C PRO A 305 0.91 -6.43 -23.42
N CYS A 306 2.07 -5.81 -23.67
CA CYS A 306 3.36 -6.17 -23.10
C CYS A 306 4.25 -4.93 -23.01
N ASP A 307 5.38 -5.04 -22.31
CA ASP A 307 6.40 -3.98 -22.33
C ASP A 307 7.26 -4.15 -23.59
N ALA A 308 7.33 -3.13 -24.44
CA ALA A 308 7.99 -3.16 -25.73
C ALA A 308 8.78 -1.88 -26.04
N VAL A 309 9.96 -2.01 -26.64
CA VAL A 309 10.86 -0.90 -26.99
C VAL A 309 10.65 -0.48 -28.43
N LEU A 310 10.42 0.81 -28.66
CA LEU A 310 10.19 1.38 -29.97
C LEU A 310 11.49 1.40 -30.79
N ILE A 311 11.51 0.75 -31.94
CA ILE A 311 12.66 0.74 -32.87
C ILE A 311 12.44 1.67 -34.06
N HIS A 312 11.19 1.88 -34.48
CA HIS A 312 10.86 2.76 -35.61
C HIS A 312 9.58 3.54 -35.34
N GLY A 313 9.56 4.82 -35.72
CA GLY A 313 8.43 5.73 -35.55
C GLY A 313 8.39 6.44 -34.19
N THR A 314 7.33 7.21 -33.95
CA THR A 314 7.02 7.82 -32.66
C THR A 314 5.58 7.51 -32.26
N CYS A 315 5.32 7.42 -30.96
CA CYS A 315 4.00 7.10 -30.42
C CYS A 315 3.59 8.13 -29.38
N ILE A 316 2.33 8.56 -29.41
CA ILE A 316 1.71 9.34 -28.34
C ILE A 316 0.94 8.37 -27.47
N VAL A 317 1.28 8.32 -26.18
CA VAL A 317 0.82 7.28 -25.26
C VAL A 317 0.20 7.92 -24.04
N ASN A 318 -0.96 7.43 -23.63
CA ASN A 318 -1.54 7.70 -22.33
C ASN A 318 -1.03 6.67 -21.33
N GLU A 319 -0.14 7.10 -20.43
CA GLU A 319 0.46 6.25 -19.40
C GLU A 319 -0.26 6.33 -18.04
N SER A 320 -1.43 6.98 -17.96
CA SER A 320 -2.19 7.19 -16.72
C SER A 320 -2.47 5.92 -15.93
N MET A 321 -2.58 4.76 -16.59
CA MET A 321 -2.72 3.46 -15.96
C MET A 321 -1.54 3.12 -15.02
N LEU A 322 -0.31 3.48 -15.40
CA LEU A 322 0.91 3.16 -14.67
C LEU A 322 1.44 4.35 -13.87
N THR A 323 1.40 5.54 -14.46
CA THR A 323 1.94 6.77 -13.87
C THR A 323 0.90 7.56 -13.08
N GLY A 324 -0.39 7.25 -13.22
CA GLY A 324 -1.47 8.03 -12.62
C GLY A 324 -1.61 9.45 -13.19
N GLU A 325 -0.71 9.85 -14.10
CA GLU A 325 -0.70 11.16 -14.75
C GLU A 325 -1.53 11.08 -16.02
N SER A 326 -2.51 11.97 -16.17
CA SER A 326 -3.42 12.00 -17.33
C SER A 326 -2.79 12.65 -18.58
N VAL A 327 -1.57 13.16 -18.48
CA VAL A 327 -0.88 13.86 -19.56
C VAL A 327 -0.33 12.84 -20.57
N PRO A 328 -0.65 12.97 -21.87
CA PRO A 328 -0.09 12.08 -22.88
C PRO A 328 1.41 12.34 -23.08
N VAL A 329 2.18 11.26 -23.20
CA VAL A 329 3.64 11.28 -23.34
C VAL A 329 4.02 10.86 -24.76
N THR A 330 4.93 11.61 -25.38
CA THR A 330 5.50 11.24 -26.68
C THR A 330 6.71 10.33 -26.51
N LYS A 331 6.64 9.12 -27.06
CA LYS A 331 7.70 8.11 -27.10
C LYS A 331 8.41 8.15 -28.45
N THR A 332 9.73 8.06 -28.42
CA THR A 332 10.59 8.10 -29.62
C THR A 332 11.27 6.76 -29.85
N SER A 333 11.73 6.50 -31.07
CA SER A 333 12.50 5.29 -31.39
C SER A 333 13.88 5.31 -30.71
N LEU A 334 14.35 4.13 -30.30
CA LEU A 334 15.69 3.92 -29.76
C LEU A 334 16.75 4.41 -30.77
N PRO A 335 17.79 5.14 -30.36
CA PRO A 335 18.83 5.60 -31.29
C PRO A 335 19.64 4.42 -31.84
N SER A 336 19.85 4.39 -33.16
CA SER A 336 20.58 3.33 -33.87
C SER A 336 22.06 3.66 -34.13
N LEU A 337 22.48 4.94 -34.03
CA LEU A 337 23.85 5.42 -34.25
C LEU A 337 24.27 6.38 -33.13
N GLY A 338 25.56 6.36 -32.75
CA GLY A 338 26.18 7.27 -31.77
C GLY A 338 26.55 6.59 -30.44
N GLU A 339 27.12 7.36 -29.49
CA GLU A 339 27.52 6.86 -28.16
C GLU A 339 26.32 6.33 -27.34
N GLU A 340 25.13 6.91 -27.53
CA GLU A 340 23.90 6.45 -26.87
C GLU A 340 23.45 5.05 -27.36
N ALA A 341 23.78 4.67 -28.60
CA ALA A 341 23.46 3.35 -29.14
C ALA A 341 24.38 2.24 -28.59
N ALA A 342 25.57 2.61 -28.09
CA ALA A 342 26.52 1.68 -27.48
C ALA A 342 26.22 1.39 -25.99
N ARG A 343 25.36 2.21 -25.34
CA ARG A 343 24.95 2.00 -23.95
C ARG A 343 24.08 0.75 -23.81
N ARG A 344 24.10 0.16 -22.62
CA ARG A 344 23.26 -1.00 -22.28
C ARG A 344 21.82 -0.55 -22.12
N TYR A 345 20.89 -1.34 -22.63
CA TYR A 345 19.49 -1.04 -22.44
C TYR A 345 19.11 -1.22 -20.97
N ASN A 346 18.85 -0.11 -20.26
CA ASN A 346 18.21 -0.10 -18.96
C ASN A 346 16.82 0.51 -19.07
N MET A 347 15.80 -0.21 -18.62
CA MET A 347 14.40 0.19 -18.60
C MET A 347 14.17 1.52 -17.87
N GLU A 348 14.90 1.79 -16.79
CA GLU A 348 14.72 3.00 -15.99
C GLU A 348 15.30 4.24 -16.67
N GLU A 349 16.43 4.10 -17.35
CA GLU A 349 17.07 5.18 -18.11
C GLU A 349 16.38 5.39 -19.47
N HIS A 350 15.83 4.33 -20.06
CA HIS A 350 15.25 4.31 -21.40
C HIS A 350 13.71 4.28 -21.44
N LYS A 351 13.03 4.75 -20.37
CA LYS A 351 11.56 4.87 -20.32
C LYS A 351 10.96 5.64 -21.50
N ARG A 352 11.71 6.57 -22.08
CA ARG A 352 11.30 7.36 -23.26
C ARG A 352 11.14 6.52 -24.53
N TYR A 353 11.89 5.43 -24.63
CA TYR A 353 11.89 4.54 -25.79
C TYR A 353 10.96 3.35 -25.60
N THR A 354 10.30 3.23 -24.45
CA THR A 354 9.55 2.03 -24.08
C THR A 354 8.07 2.31 -23.88
N LEU A 355 7.27 1.43 -24.46
CA LEU A 355 5.83 1.32 -24.35
C LEU A 355 5.52 0.26 -23.29
N PHE A 356 4.69 0.58 -22.30
CA PHE A 356 4.42 -0.31 -21.18
C PHE A 356 3.08 -1.04 -21.31
N CYS A 357 2.99 -2.25 -20.76
CA CYS A 357 1.76 -3.03 -20.71
C CYS A 357 0.63 -2.27 -20.02
N GLY A 358 -0.52 -2.19 -20.69
CA GLY A 358 -1.72 -1.51 -20.22
C GLY A 358 -1.83 -0.04 -20.62
N THR A 359 -0.76 0.60 -21.10
CA THR A 359 -0.87 1.97 -21.59
C THR A 359 -1.58 2.02 -22.94
N HIS A 360 -2.31 3.11 -23.18
CA HIS A 360 -3.05 3.30 -24.42
C HIS A 360 -2.21 4.13 -25.38
N VAL A 361 -1.73 3.55 -26.47
CA VAL A 361 -1.19 4.33 -27.59
C VAL A 361 -2.37 5.03 -28.24
N ILE A 362 -2.40 6.36 -28.22
CA ILE A 362 -3.47 7.17 -28.79
C ILE A 362 -3.26 7.29 -30.30
N GLN A 363 -2.04 7.65 -30.71
CA GLN A 363 -1.70 7.91 -32.10
C GLN A 363 -0.25 7.53 -32.36
N THR A 364 0.03 7.00 -33.55
CA THR A 364 1.41 6.82 -34.03
C THR A 364 1.75 7.84 -35.09
N ARG A 365 2.98 8.35 -35.09
CA ARG A 365 3.51 9.17 -36.18
C ARG A 365 4.69 8.42 -36.81
N PHE A 366 4.71 8.35 -38.13
CA PHE A 366 5.79 7.74 -38.88
C PHE A 366 6.22 8.67 -40.02
N TYR A 367 7.49 8.60 -40.36
CA TYR A 367 8.09 9.37 -41.45
C TYR A 367 8.38 8.38 -42.57
N THR A 368 8.14 8.73 -43.83
CA THR A 368 8.49 7.96 -45.04
C THR A 368 7.63 6.74 -45.42
N GLY A 369 6.43 6.57 -44.84
CA GLY A 369 5.54 5.45 -45.20
C GLY A 369 5.91 4.11 -44.56
N GLU A 370 6.93 4.07 -43.69
CA GLU A 370 7.28 2.87 -42.91
C GLU A 370 6.39 2.72 -41.67
N LEU A 371 5.99 1.49 -41.37
CA LEU A 371 5.14 1.17 -40.22
C LEU A 371 5.92 1.33 -38.90
N VAL A 372 5.23 1.77 -37.85
CA VAL A 372 5.79 1.90 -36.49
C VAL A 372 6.00 0.51 -35.88
N LYS A 373 7.23 0.23 -35.44
CA LYS A 373 7.67 -1.09 -34.95
C LYS A 373 8.23 -1.01 -33.54
N ALA A 374 7.88 -1.96 -32.68
CA ALA A 374 8.41 -2.11 -31.33
C ALA A 374 8.81 -3.57 -31.02
N VAL A 375 9.89 -3.76 -30.28
CA VAL A 375 10.41 -5.09 -29.87
C VAL A 375 9.93 -5.41 -28.46
N VAL A 376 9.30 -6.56 -28.25
CA VAL A 376 8.83 -7.03 -26.95
C VAL A 376 10.01 -7.30 -26.01
N VAL A 377 9.99 -6.77 -24.79
CA VAL A 377 11.05 -6.99 -23.79
C VAL A 377 10.55 -7.84 -22.61
N ARG A 378 9.36 -7.53 -22.06
CA ARG A 378 8.77 -8.26 -20.93
C ARG A 378 7.33 -8.63 -21.21
N THR A 379 6.91 -9.77 -20.68
CA THR A 379 5.58 -10.37 -20.89
C THR A 379 4.99 -10.86 -19.56
N GLY A 380 3.65 -10.90 -19.45
CA GLY A 380 2.94 -11.44 -18.30
C GLY A 380 3.25 -10.73 -16.97
N PHE A 381 3.46 -11.51 -15.90
CA PHE A 381 3.74 -11.00 -14.54
C PHE A 381 5.09 -10.26 -14.40
N SER A 382 5.97 -10.37 -15.40
CA SER A 382 7.25 -9.65 -15.44
C SER A 382 7.14 -8.22 -15.95
N THR A 383 6.03 -7.86 -16.59
CA THR A 383 5.76 -6.46 -17.01
C THR A 383 5.57 -5.55 -15.81
N GLU A 384 5.70 -4.23 -15.99
CA GLU A 384 5.44 -3.25 -14.90
C GLU A 384 4.02 -3.39 -14.32
N LYS A 385 3.02 -3.56 -15.19
CA LYS A 385 1.64 -3.85 -14.79
C LYS A 385 1.52 -5.19 -14.07
N GLY A 386 2.18 -6.23 -14.57
CA GLY A 386 2.24 -7.55 -13.95
C GLY A 386 2.81 -7.51 -12.54
N HIS A 387 3.86 -6.70 -12.35
CA HIS A 387 4.50 -6.46 -11.06
C HIS A 387 3.53 -5.81 -10.05
N LEU A 388 2.77 -4.80 -10.51
CA LEU A 388 1.72 -4.14 -9.73
C LEU A 388 0.68 -5.17 -9.25
N VAL A 389 0.10 -5.94 -10.18
CA VAL A 389 -0.93 -6.95 -9.90
C VAL A 389 -0.42 -8.05 -8.96
N ARG A 390 0.80 -8.56 -9.19
CA ARG A 390 1.47 -9.55 -8.32
C ARG A 390 1.50 -9.09 -6.87
N SER A 391 1.81 -7.81 -6.68
CA SER A 391 1.96 -7.23 -5.36
C SER A 391 0.65 -7.00 -4.61
N ILE A 392 -0.48 -6.96 -5.33
CA ILE A 392 -1.84 -6.91 -4.78
C ILE A 392 -2.31 -8.31 -4.38
N LEU A 393 -1.96 -9.32 -5.19
CA LEU A 393 -2.28 -10.72 -4.89
C LEU A 393 -1.52 -11.28 -3.69
N TYR A 394 -0.26 -10.84 -3.53
CA TYR A 394 0.63 -11.30 -2.46
C TYR A 394 1.16 -10.10 -1.64
N PRO A 395 0.28 -9.43 -0.85
CA PRO A 395 0.68 -8.29 -0.05
C PRO A 395 1.62 -8.72 1.09
N LYS A 396 2.55 -7.84 1.48
CA LYS A 396 3.34 -8.06 2.69
C LYS A 396 2.41 -8.12 3.92
N PRO A 397 2.60 -9.07 4.84
CA PRO A 397 1.82 -9.12 6.07
C PRO A 397 2.08 -7.87 6.92
N THR A 398 1.04 -7.34 7.54
CA THR A 398 1.13 -6.20 8.46
C THR A 398 0.93 -6.69 9.90
N ASP A 399 1.88 -6.42 10.82
CA ASP A 399 1.83 -6.90 12.21
C ASP A 399 0.85 -6.07 13.03
N PHE A 400 -0.45 -6.37 12.93
CA PHE A 400 -1.39 -5.71 13.83
C PHE A 400 -1.48 -6.44 15.17
N LYS A 401 -0.87 -5.81 16.18
CA LYS A 401 -0.81 -6.27 17.59
C LYS A 401 -2.15 -6.78 18.13
N LEU A 402 -3.27 -6.20 17.71
CA LEU A 402 -4.62 -6.62 18.13
C LEU A 402 -4.88 -8.12 17.92
N TYR A 403 -4.58 -8.68 16.75
CA TYR A 403 -4.92 -10.08 16.47
C TYR A 403 -4.00 -11.05 17.21
N ARG A 404 -2.71 -10.70 17.31
CA ARG A 404 -1.75 -11.47 18.10
C ARG A 404 -2.14 -11.50 19.57
N ASP A 405 -2.50 -10.34 20.11
CA ASP A 405 -2.94 -10.23 21.50
C ASP A 405 -4.27 -10.96 21.73
N ALA A 406 -5.17 -10.97 20.74
CA ALA A 406 -6.41 -11.74 20.82
C ALA A 406 -6.15 -13.25 20.94
N TYR A 407 -5.19 -13.79 20.18
CA TYR A 407 -4.78 -15.20 20.32
C TYR A 407 -4.09 -15.47 21.66
N LEU A 408 -3.23 -14.57 22.14
CA LEU A 408 -2.58 -14.72 23.44
C LEU A 408 -3.59 -14.65 24.60
N PHE A 409 -4.60 -13.79 24.49
CA PHE A 409 -5.71 -13.72 25.43
C PHE A 409 -6.59 -14.97 25.38
N LEU A 410 -6.87 -15.51 24.19
CA LEU A 410 -7.58 -16.78 24.04
C LEU A 410 -6.83 -17.92 24.74
N LEU A 411 -5.50 -17.96 24.63
CA LEU A 411 -4.67 -18.92 25.36
C LEU A 411 -4.80 -18.76 26.89
N CYS A 412 -4.90 -17.52 27.38
CA CYS A 412 -5.15 -17.25 28.80
C CYS A 412 -6.52 -17.78 29.25
N LEU A 413 -7.57 -17.58 28.44
CA LEU A 413 -8.91 -18.14 28.70
C LEU A 413 -8.89 -19.67 28.78
N VAL A 414 -8.15 -20.34 27.88
CA VAL A 414 -7.97 -21.80 27.94
C VAL A 414 -7.29 -22.22 29.25
N GLY A 415 -6.33 -21.42 29.75
CA GLY A 415 -5.72 -21.63 31.07
C GLY A 415 -6.74 -21.57 32.22
N VAL A 416 -7.66 -20.58 32.19
CA VAL A 416 -8.76 -20.47 33.17
C VAL A 416 -9.72 -21.65 33.06
N ALA A 417 -10.09 -22.06 31.83
CA ALA A 417 -10.92 -23.24 31.59
C ALA A 417 -10.29 -24.51 32.16
N GLY A 418 -8.96 -24.64 32.09
CA GLY A 418 -8.22 -25.76 32.67
C GLY A 418 -8.37 -25.87 34.19
N ILE A 419 -8.50 -24.75 34.91
CA ILE A 419 -8.76 -24.75 36.36
C ILE A 419 -10.16 -25.30 36.64
N GLY A 420 -11.17 -24.83 35.89
CA GLY A 420 -12.54 -25.34 36.00
C GLY A 420 -12.66 -26.82 35.62
N PHE A 421 -11.95 -27.24 34.58
CA PHE A 421 -11.85 -28.63 34.15
C PHE A 421 -11.37 -29.54 35.29
N ILE A 422 -10.26 -29.17 35.95
CA ILE A 422 -9.72 -29.94 37.08
C ILE A 422 -10.70 -29.93 38.26
N TYR A 423 -11.29 -28.77 38.57
CA TYR A 423 -12.26 -28.62 39.65
C TYR A 423 -13.46 -29.57 39.48
N THR A 424 -14.04 -29.61 38.28
CA THR A 424 -15.20 -30.46 37.97
C THR A 424 -14.85 -31.94 38.03
N ILE A 425 -13.67 -32.35 37.53
CA ILE A 425 -13.23 -33.75 37.66
C ILE A 425 -13.14 -34.15 39.13
N VAL A 426 -12.49 -33.34 39.97
CA VAL A 426 -12.34 -33.64 41.40
C VAL A 426 -13.70 -33.74 42.08
N LEU A 427 -14.59 -32.78 41.82
CA LEU A 427 -15.92 -32.76 42.41
C LEU A 427 -16.79 -33.95 41.97
N SER A 428 -16.80 -34.28 40.68
CA SER A 428 -17.61 -35.38 40.16
C SER A 428 -17.10 -36.75 40.60
N ILE A 429 -15.78 -36.90 40.85
CA ILE A 429 -15.20 -38.10 41.48
C ILE A 429 -15.66 -38.21 42.95
N MET A 430 -15.63 -37.11 43.71
CA MET A 430 -16.09 -37.10 45.11
C MET A 430 -17.57 -37.47 45.23
N ASN A 431 -18.38 -37.04 44.27
CA ASN A 431 -19.83 -37.31 44.21
C ASN A 431 -20.19 -38.65 43.54
N LYS A 432 -19.20 -39.49 43.17
CA LYS A 432 -19.38 -40.82 42.55
C LYS A 432 -20.23 -40.83 41.27
N VAL A 433 -20.06 -39.80 40.43
CA VAL A 433 -20.72 -39.67 39.12
C VAL A 433 -20.13 -40.67 38.11
N PRO A 434 -20.91 -41.24 37.16
CA PRO A 434 -20.39 -42.15 36.14
C PRO A 434 -19.32 -41.50 35.24
N ALA A 435 -18.28 -42.27 34.90
CA ALA A 435 -17.10 -41.77 34.16
C ALA A 435 -17.41 -41.12 32.80
N LYS A 436 -18.44 -41.61 32.08
CA LYS A 436 -18.88 -41.02 30.82
C LYS A 436 -19.33 -39.56 31.01
N THR A 437 -20.12 -39.31 32.05
CA THR A 437 -20.63 -37.98 32.39
C THR A 437 -19.50 -37.06 32.85
N ILE A 438 -18.56 -37.57 33.65
CA ILE A 438 -17.37 -36.80 34.08
C ILE A 438 -16.58 -36.27 32.88
N ILE A 439 -16.29 -37.13 31.90
CA ILE A 439 -15.48 -36.75 30.73
C ILE A 439 -16.21 -35.67 29.91
N ILE A 440 -17.50 -35.86 29.68
CA ILE A 440 -18.31 -34.97 28.83
C ILE A 440 -18.51 -33.61 29.51
N GLU A 441 -18.98 -33.58 30.77
CA GLU A 441 -19.19 -32.33 31.54
C GLU A 441 -17.90 -31.52 31.73
N SER A 442 -16.77 -32.21 31.92
CA SER A 442 -15.48 -31.53 32.06
C SER A 442 -15.05 -30.88 30.74
N LEU A 443 -15.22 -31.59 29.61
CA LEU A 443 -14.91 -31.03 28.28
C LEU A 443 -15.84 -29.87 27.90
N ASP A 444 -17.10 -29.87 28.35
CA ASP A 444 -18.07 -28.82 28.04
C ASP A 444 -17.63 -27.45 28.60
N ILE A 445 -17.01 -27.43 29.78
CA ILE A 445 -16.43 -26.22 30.39
C ILE A 445 -15.41 -25.53 29.49
N ILE A 446 -14.62 -26.32 28.76
CA ILE A 446 -13.64 -25.78 27.80
C ILE A 446 -14.38 -25.10 26.63
N THR A 447 -15.49 -25.66 26.18
CA THR A 447 -16.29 -25.10 25.07
C THR A 447 -17.05 -23.85 25.48
N ILE A 448 -17.58 -23.77 26.69
CA ILE A 448 -18.28 -22.59 27.24
C ILE A 448 -17.31 -21.39 27.37
N THR A 449 -16.05 -21.65 27.68
CA THR A 449 -15.06 -20.58 27.91
C THR A 449 -14.63 -19.89 26.60
N VAL A 450 -14.75 -20.54 25.45
CA VAL A 450 -14.33 -20.00 24.15
C VAL A 450 -15.56 -19.58 23.32
N PRO A 451 -15.80 -18.27 23.16
CA PRO A 451 -16.99 -17.77 22.49
C PRO A 451 -17.02 -18.08 20.97
N PRO A 452 -17.99 -18.85 20.46
CA PRO A 452 -18.02 -19.26 19.05
C PRO A 452 -18.25 -18.09 18.08
N ALA A 453 -18.98 -17.06 18.52
CA ALA A 453 -19.29 -15.89 17.70
C ALA A 453 -18.18 -14.82 17.68
N LEU A 454 -17.05 -15.03 18.36
CA LEU A 454 -16.00 -14.01 18.53
C LEU A 454 -15.43 -13.49 17.19
N PRO A 455 -15.03 -14.32 16.22
CA PRO A 455 -14.49 -13.83 14.94
C PRO A 455 -15.53 -13.06 14.12
N ALA A 456 -16.78 -13.53 14.12
CA ALA A 456 -17.88 -12.91 13.40
C ALA A 456 -18.20 -11.53 13.98
N ALA A 457 -18.26 -11.41 15.31
CA ALA A 457 -18.51 -10.15 16.01
C ALA A 457 -17.41 -9.11 15.75
N MET A 458 -16.14 -9.52 15.78
CA MET A 458 -15.01 -8.62 15.45
C MET A 458 -15.07 -8.13 14.00
N THR A 459 -15.42 -9.02 13.06
CA THR A 459 -15.50 -8.67 11.63
C THR A 459 -16.68 -7.72 11.35
N ALA A 460 -17.79 -7.87 12.07
CA ALA A 460 -18.98 -7.03 11.91
C ALA A 460 -18.69 -5.54 12.09
N GLY A 461 -17.91 -5.17 13.11
CA GLY A 461 -17.50 -3.77 13.35
C GLY A 461 -16.75 -3.15 12.17
N ILE A 462 -15.84 -3.91 11.56
CA ILE A 462 -15.05 -3.49 10.40
C ILE A 462 -15.95 -3.34 9.15
N VAL A 463 -16.84 -4.30 8.90
CA VAL A 463 -17.76 -4.28 7.75
C VAL A 463 -18.72 -3.09 7.84
N TYR A 464 -19.23 -2.76 9.03
CA TYR A 464 -20.08 -1.59 9.21
C TYR A 464 -19.30 -0.28 9.02
N ALA A 465 -18.05 -0.21 9.50
CA ALA A 465 -17.18 0.94 9.23
C ALA A 465 -16.89 1.11 7.73
N GLN A 466 -16.60 0.02 7.01
CA GLN A 466 -16.40 0.04 5.56
C GLN A 466 -17.64 0.56 4.81
N ARG A 467 -18.84 0.12 5.22
CA ARG A 467 -20.10 0.62 4.65
C ARG A 467 -20.30 2.11 4.91
N ARG A 468 -19.91 2.62 6.08
CA ARG A 468 -19.99 4.07 6.39
C ARG A 468 -18.99 4.88 5.57
N LEU A 469 -17.75 4.42 5.46
CA LEU A 469 -16.71 5.04 4.61
C LEU A 469 -17.16 5.13 3.16
N LYS A 470 -17.75 4.05 2.62
CA LYS A 470 -18.28 4.03 1.24
C LYS A 470 -19.36 5.09 1.00
N ARG A 471 -20.19 5.43 2.01
CA ARG A 471 -21.19 6.50 1.88
C ARG A 471 -20.58 7.90 1.82
N VAL A 472 -19.36 8.07 2.33
CA VAL A 472 -18.61 9.33 2.31
C VAL A 472 -17.71 9.42 1.06
N GLY A 473 -17.78 8.45 0.14
CA GLY A 473 -16.95 8.43 -1.07
C GLY A 473 -15.55 7.83 -0.87
N ILE A 474 -15.30 7.15 0.27
CA ILE A 474 -14.03 6.47 0.53
C ILE A 474 -14.20 4.96 0.33
N PHE A 475 -13.60 4.43 -0.72
CA PHE A 475 -13.57 3.01 -1.04
C PHE A 475 -12.38 2.34 -0.35
N CYS A 476 -12.59 1.11 0.11
CA CYS A 476 -11.58 0.33 0.81
C CYS A 476 -11.49 -1.07 0.21
N ILE A 477 -10.29 -1.43 -0.24
CA ILE A 477 -9.99 -2.75 -0.82
C ILE A 477 -9.66 -3.76 0.30
N SER A 478 -8.95 -3.32 1.34
CA SER A 478 -8.51 -4.15 2.47
C SER A 478 -9.14 -3.71 3.80
N PRO A 479 -10.28 -4.31 4.21
CA PRO A 479 -11.04 -3.84 5.38
C PRO A 479 -10.24 -3.87 6.70
N GLN A 480 -9.29 -4.81 6.85
CA GLN A 480 -8.47 -4.92 8.06
C GLN A 480 -7.63 -3.67 8.33
N ARG A 481 -7.24 -2.93 7.28
CA ARG A 481 -6.47 -1.68 7.41
C ARG A 481 -7.29 -0.53 8.01
N ILE A 482 -8.62 -0.62 8.06
CA ILE A 482 -9.47 0.40 8.70
C ILE A 482 -9.12 0.55 10.19
N ASN A 483 -8.84 -0.56 10.89
CA ASN A 483 -8.44 -0.54 12.29
C ASN A 483 -7.04 0.07 12.49
N MET A 484 -6.14 -0.07 11.51
CA MET A 484 -4.80 0.56 11.52
C MET A 484 -4.91 2.09 11.47
N CYS A 485 -5.88 2.62 10.71
CA CYS A 485 -6.13 4.05 10.61
C CYS A 485 -6.43 4.71 11.97
N GLY A 486 -6.93 3.93 12.94
CA GLY A 486 -7.18 4.40 14.30
C GLY A 486 -5.91 4.74 15.10
N GLN A 487 -4.76 4.15 14.73
CA GLN A 487 -3.47 4.33 15.40
C GLN A 487 -2.54 5.35 14.70
N LEU A 488 -2.95 5.88 13.55
CA LEU A 488 -2.16 6.86 12.79
C LEU A 488 -1.71 8.03 13.68
N ASN A 489 -0.41 8.28 13.66
CA ASN A 489 0.23 9.40 14.37
C ASN A 489 1.05 10.30 13.44
N LEU A 490 1.28 9.87 12.20
CA LEU A 490 1.98 10.63 11.19
C LEU A 490 1.32 10.42 9.83
N VAL A 491 1.14 11.52 9.08
CA VAL A 491 0.64 11.48 7.70
C VAL A 491 1.60 12.24 6.79
N CYS A 492 2.10 11.56 5.76
CA CYS A 492 2.84 12.13 4.65
C CYS A 492 1.86 12.58 3.56
N PHE A 493 2.05 13.79 3.05
CA PHE A 493 1.27 14.36 1.96
C PHE A 493 2.20 14.67 0.78
N ASP A 494 1.78 14.27 -0.43
CA ASP A 494 2.34 14.88 -1.64
C ASP A 494 1.87 16.34 -1.75
N LYS A 495 2.62 17.17 -2.49
CA LYS A 495 2.31 18.60 -2.65
C LYS A 495 1.42 18.86 -3.86
N THR A 496 1.81 18.37 -5.04
CA THR A 496 1.16 18.74 -6.31
C THR A 496 -0.07 17.87 -6.49
N GLY A 497 -1.22 18.45 -6.79
CA GLY A 497 -2.48 17.73 -6.94
C GLY A 497 -3.06 17.09 -5.66
N THR A 498 -2.26 16.99 -4.59
CA THR A 498 -2.76 16.64 -3.24
C THR A 498 -3.05 17.87 -2.37
N LEU A 499 -2.04 18.70 -2.05
CA LEU A 499 -2.22 19.90 -1.22
C LEU A 499 -2.58 21.14 -2.06
N THR A 500 -2.05 21.21 -3.28
CA THR A 500 -2.32 22.26 -4.27
C THR A 500 -3.29 21.77 -5.33
N GLU A 501 -3.91 22.70 -6.06
CA GLU A 501 -4.71 22.41 -7.25
C GLU A 501 -3.85 21.75 -8.34
N ASP A 502 -4.50 21.07 -9.28
CA ASP A 502 -3.86 20.43 -10.42
C ASP A 502 -3.50 21.51 -11.45
N GLY A 503 -2.19 21.66 -11.71
CA GLY A 503 -1.67 22.63 -12.68
C GLY A 503 -1.02 23.87 -12.06
N LEU A 504 -0.60 24.78 -12.94
CA LEU A 504 0.12 26.01 -12.60
C LEU A 504 -0.59 27.18 -13.27
N ASP A 505 -0.79 28.27 -12.54
CA ASP A 505 -1.33 29.50 -13.12
C ASP A 505 -0.20 30.49 -13.41
N LEU A 506 -0.28 31.15 -14.57
CA LEU A 506 0.66 32.21 -14.93
C LEU A 506 0.37 33.43 -14.04
N TRP A 507 1.34 33.81 -13.21
CA TRP A 507 1.25 35.02 -12.38
C TRP A 507 1.76 36.24 -13.17
N GLY A 508 2.82 36.07 -13.94
CA GLY A 508 3.34 37.10 -14.82
C GLY A 508 4.62 36.71 -15.56
N ILE A 509 5.05 37.59 -16.45
CA ILE A 509 6.30 37.50 -17.21
C ILE A 509 7.20 38.68 -16.86
N GLN A 510 8.51 38.43 -16.80
CA GLN A 510 9.51 39.46 -16.55
C GLN A 510 10.61 39.40 -17.60
N ARG A 511 10.61 40.37 -18.50
CA ARG A 511 11.50 40.42 -19.67
C ARG A 511 12.77 41.18 -19.33
N ILE A 512 13.76 41.08 -20.22
CA ILE A 512 14.99 41.87 -20.13
C ILE A 512 14.98 42.93 -21.21
N GLU A 513 15.21 44.17 -20.78
CA GLU A 513 15.38 45.34 -21.63
C GLU A 513 16.68 46.03 -21.19
N ASP A 514 17.61 46.22 -22.13
CA ASP A 514 18.92 46.86 -21.92
C ASP A 514 19.76 46.28 -20.74
N GLY A 515 19.71 44.96 -20.55
CA GLY A 515 20.47 44.25 -19.50
C GLY A 515 19.88 44.37 -18.09
N SER A 516 18.67 44.90 -17.96
CA SER A 516 17.91 45.01 -16.71
C SER A 516 16.54 44.35 -16.82
N PHE A 517 15.95 43.93 -15.69
CA PHE A 517 14.60 43.37 -15.70
C PHE A 517 13.54 44.47 -15.87
N SER A 518 12.61 44.25 -16.80
CA SER A 518 11.39 45.04 -16.93
C SER A 518 10.50 44.86 -15.68
N PRO A 519 9.52 45.75 -15.43
CA PRO A 519 8.47 45.46 -14.44
C PRO A 519 7.71 44.17 -14.83
N PRO A 520 7.21 43.41 -13.85
CA PRO A 520 6.46 42.19 -14.12
C PRO A 520 5.14 42.53 -14.83
N GLU A 521 4.86 41.82 -15.91
CA GLU A 521 3.64 42.00 -16.72
C GLU A 521 2.72 40.79 -16.58
N SER A 522 1.44 41.01 -16.32
CA SER A 522 0.45 39.93 -16.11
C SER A 522 -0.07 39.31 -17.41
N GLU A 523 -0.01 40.03 -18.54
CA GLU A 523 -0.58 39.60 -19.83
C GLU A 523 0.49 39.46 -20.91
N ALA A 524 0.73 38.23 -21.38
CA ALA A 524 1.68 37.94 -22.46
C ALA A 524 1.11 38.24 -23.87
N ALA A 525 -0.21 38.42 -24.00
CA ALA A 525 -0.91 38.60 -25.27
C ALA A 525 -1.04 40.07 -25.76
N LYS A 526 -0.39 41.04 -25.09
CA LYS A 526 -0.41 42.44 -25.52
C LYS A 526 0.19 42.59 -26.93
N GLU A 527 -0.41 43.40 -27.79
CA GLU A 527 0.01 43.59 -29.20
C GLU A 527 1.49 43.97 -29.37
N SER A 528 2.06 44.75 -28.43
CA SER A 528 3.48 45.12 -28.44
C SER A 528 4.43 43.93 -28.21
N LEU A 529 3.96 42.85 -27.58
CA LEU A 529 4.75 41.70 -27.17
C LEU A 529 4.65 40.50 -28.12
N VAL A 530 3.60 40.45 -28.96
CA VAL A 530 3.31 39.31 -29.85
C VAL A 530 4.52 38.98 -30.73
N ASN A 531 5.24 39.98 -31.27
CA ASN A 531 6.40 39.77 -32.15
C ASN A 531 7.75 39.63 -31.41
N SER A 532 7.76 39.65 -30.07
CA SER A 532 9.00 39.54 -29.29
C SER A 532 9.60 38.12 -29.35
N ALA A 533 10.93 38.03 -29.25
CA ALA A 533 11.62 36.73 -29.11
C ALA A 533 11.18 35.97 -27.84
N PHE A 534 10.72 36.69 -26.80
CA PHE A 534 10.18 36.12 -25.58
C PHE A 534 8.87 35.34 -25.81
N VAL A 535 7.89 35.98 -26.46
CA VAL A 535 6.61 35.32 -26.78
C VAL A 535 6.81 34.23 -27.83
N ALA A 536 7.68 34.44 -28.83
CA ALA A 536 8.04 33.39 -29.78
C ALA A 536 8.64 32.15 -29.09
N CYS A 537 9.48 32.34 -28.05
CA CYS A 537 10.01 31.25 -27.24
C CYS A 537 8.90 30.52 -26.45
N MET A 538 7.99 31.26 -25.80
CA MET A 538 6.82 30.67 -25.10
C MET A 538 5.92 29.88 -26.06
N ALA A 539 5.69 30.39 -27.26
CA ALA A 539 4.81 29.79 -28.25
C ALA A 539 5.42 28.57 -28.95
N THR A 540 6.75 28.44 -29.02
CA THR A 540 7.40 27.36 -29.79
C THR A 540 8.08 26.31 -28.92
N CYS A 541 8.60 26.69 -27.75
CA CYS A 541 9.36 25.82 -26.87
C CYS A 541 8.42 25.00 -25.99
N HIS A 542 7.68 24.05 -26.58
CA HIS A 542 6.73 23.19 -25.86
C HIS A 542 6.63 21.80 -26.48
N SER A 543 6.08 20.85 -25.72
CA SER A 543 5.79 19.48 -26.23
C SER A 543 4.30 19.26 -26.54
N LEU A 544 3.51 20.33 -26.67
CA LEU A 544 2.08 20.25 -26.99
C LEU A 544 1.83 19.60 -28.34
N THR A 545 0.75 18.84 -28.41
CA THR A 545 0.24 18.18 -29.62
C THR A 545 -1.28 18.37 -29.71
N LYS A 546 -1.86 18.23 -30.89
CA LYS A 546 -3.30 18.33 -31.09
C LYS A 546 -3.89 16.93 -31.22
N ILE A 547 -4.72 16.54 -30.25
CA ILE A 547 -5.41 15.24 -30.23
C ILE A 547 -6.91 15.52 -30.46
N GLU A 548 -7.50 14.94 -31.50
CA GLU A 548 -8.91 15.15 -31.88
C GLU A 548 -9.33 16.63 -32.05
N GLY A 549 -8.36 17.51 -32.32
CA GLY A 549 -8.60 18.94 -32.46
C GLY A 549 -8.34 19.76 -31.19
N GLU A 550 -8.16 19.13 -30.03
CA GLU A 550 -7.84 19.78 -28.77
C GLU A 550 -6.33 19.77 -28.48
N LEU A 551 -5.84 20.85 -27.87
CA LEU A 551 -4.44 20.94 -27.43
C LEU A 551 -4.24 20.07 -26.18
N SER A 552 -3.26 19.16 -26.25
CA SER A 552 -2.92 18.25 -25.16
C SER A 552 -1.40 18.20 -24.93
N GLY A 553 -1.01 18.12 -23.66
CA GLY A 553 0.38 18.07 -23.22
C GLY A 553 0.54 18.51 -21.77
N ASP A 554 1.77 18.85 -21.36
CA ASP A 554 2.07 19.25 -19.99
C ASP A 554 1.24 20.49 -19.58
N PRO A 555 0.59 20.50 -18.39
CA PRO A 555 -0.20 21.64 -17.92
C PRO A 555 0.54 22.97 -17.89
N LEU A 556 1.85 22.96 -17.60
CA LEU A 556 2.72 24.14 -17.65
C LEU A 556 2.83 24.66 -19.09
N ASP A 557 3.04 23.76 -20.04
CA ASP A 557 3.14 24.10 -21.46
C ASP A 557 1.80 24.60 -22.00
N LEU A 558 0.68 23.96 -21.60
CA LEU A 558 -0.67 24.37 -21.96
C LEU A 558 -0.97 25.78 -21.48
N LYS A 559 -0.67 26.09 -20.22
CA LYS A 559 -0.92 27.41 -19.61
C LYS A 559 -0.01 28.47 -20.21
N MET A 560 1.26 28.14 -20.42
CA MET A 560 2.22 29.02 -21.08
C MET A 560 1.78 29.35 -22.52
N PHE A 561 1.40 28.33 -23.30
CA PHE A 561 0.95 28.50 -24.69
C PHE A 561 -0.39 29.25 -24.77
N SER A 562 -1.37 28.87 -23.95
CA SER A 562 -2.69 29.54 -23.89
C SER A 562 -2.56 31.01 -23.52
N ALA A 563 -1.61 31.38 -22.67
CA ALA A 563 -1.35 32.77 -22.31
C ALA A 563 -0.82 33.63 -23.46
N THR A 564 -0.21 33.03 -24.49
CA THR A 564 0.25 33.76 -25.68
C THR A 564 -0.89 34.09 -26.66
N GLY A 565 -1.97 33.31 -26.66
CA GLY A 565 -3.05 33.41 -27.65
C GLY A 565 -2.67 32.93 -29.06
N TRP A 566 -1.49 32.31 -29.24
CA TRP A 566 -1.06 31.73 -30.52
C TRP A 566 -1.82 30.44 -30.83
N ILE A 567 -1.84 30.06 -32.11
CA ILE A 567 -2.54 28.88 -32.61
C ILE A 567 -1.50 27.88 -33.12
N LEU A 568 -1.59 26.63 -32.65
CA LEU A 568 -0.76 25.52 -33.09
C LEU A 568 -1.45 24.79 -34.24
N GLU A 569 -0.80 24.76 -35.41
CA GLU A 569 -1.21 23.96 -36.56
C GLU A 569 -0.20 22.83 -36.76
N GLU A 570 -0.67 21.61 -36.55
CA GLU A 570 0.05 20.40 -36.94
C GLU A 570 -0.41 19.98 -38.35
N PRO A 571 0.50 19.47 -39.19
CA PRO A 571 0.14 19.00 -40.54
C PRO A 571 -0.87 17.85 -40.46
N THR A 572 -1.89 17.91 -41.32
CA THR A 572 -2.93 16.88 -41.40
C THR A 572 -2.40 15.61 -42.09
N GLU A 573 -2.99 14.45 -41.81
CA GLU A 573 -2.57 13.14 -42.38
C GLU A 573 -2.54 13.14 -43.92
N GLU A 574 -3.49 13.84 -44.55
CA GLU A 574 -3.58 13.98 -46.02
C GLU A 574 -2.47 14.86 -46.60
N GLU A 575 -2.09 15.94 -45.91
CA GLU A 575 -1.08 16.91 -46.37
C GLU A 575 0.34 16.35 -46.25
N THR A 576 0.57 15.49 -45.26
CA THR A 576 1.87 14.83 -45.03
C THR A 576 2.14 13.73 -46.07
N ALA A 577 1.10 13.10 -46.61
CA ALA A 577 1.20 12.06 -47.65
C ALA A 577 1.42 12.63 -49.07
N LEU A 578 0.98 13.87 -49.32
CA LEU A 578 1.02 14.52 -50.64
C LEU A 578 2.34 15.24 -50.96
N HIS A 579 3.16 15.55 -49.97
CA HIS A 579 4.35 16.39 -50.13
C HIS A 579 5.62 15.67 -49.59
N ASN A 580 6.54 15.36 -50.52
CA ASN A 580 7.83 14.71 -50.23
C ASN A 580 8.76 15.46 -49.24
N PRO A 581 8.64 16.78 -48.97
CA PRO A 581 9.31 17.40 -47.84
C PRO A 581 8.40 17.54 -46.62
N ILE A 582 8.99 17.23 -45.46
CA ILE A 582 8.44 17.36 -44.10
C ILE A 582 7.82 18.76 -43.91
N MET A 583 6.51 18.83 -43.73
CA MET A 583 5.87 20.06 -43.28
C MET A 583 6.04 20.14 -41.74
N PRO A 584 6.81 21.11 -41.22
CA PRO A 584 7.01 21.23 -39.77
C PRO A 584 5.72 21.69 -39.10
N THR A 585 5.56 21.37 -37.81
CA THR A 585 4.52 21.99 -36.98
C THR A 585 4.69 23.51 -37.01
N VAL A 586 3.64 24.25 -37.36
CA VAL A 586 3.66 25.71 -37.49
C VAL A 586 2.86 26.33 -36.37
N VAL A 587 3.42 27.35 -35.73
CA VAL A 587 2.68 28.22 -34.80
C VAL A 587 2.40 29.56 -35.46
N ARG A 588 1.15 30.01 -35.35
CA ARG A 588 0.67 31.26 -35.94
C ARG A 588 0.18 32.24 -34.85
N PRO A 589 0.40 33.55 -35.02
CA PRO A 589 -0.17 34.56 -34.13
C PRO A 589 -1.70 34.64 -34.27
N PRO A 590 -2.42 35.18 -33.26
CA PRO A 590 -3.87 35.32 -33.32
C PRO A 590 -4.34 36.24 -34.47
N LYS A 591 -5.40 35.84 -35.18
CA LYS A 591 -5.92 36.48 -36.41
C LYS A 591 -6.37 37.95 -36.25
N HIS A 592 -6.52 38.45 -35.01
CA HIS A 592 -7.01 39.81 -34.71
C HIS A 592 -5.91 40.89 -34.60
N ALA A 593 -4.63 40.53 -34.67
CA ALA A 593 -3.51 41.46 -34.44
C ALA A 593 -2.91 42.07 -35.72
N ILE A 594 -3.63 42.08 -36.85
CA ILE A 594 -3.23 42.82 -38.07
C ILE A 594 -4.07 44.10 -38.14
N PRO A 595 -3.48 45.31 -37.98
CA PRO A 595 -4.23 46.56 -38.11
C PRO A 595 -4.86 46.67 -39.50
N GLU A 596 -6.17 46.94 -39.57
CA GLU A 596 -6.91 47.24 -40.81
C GLU A 596 -6.28 48.39 -41.63
N ALA A 597 -5.47 49.24 -40.99
CA ALA A 597 -4.72 50.33 -41.62
C ALA A 597 -3.59 49.89 -42.58
N SER A 598 -3.25 48.60 -42.64
CA SER A 598 -2.19 48.05 -43.52
C SER A 598 -2.72 47.34 -44.78
N GLN A 599 -4.03 47.40 -45.03
CA GLN A 599 -4.67 46.76 -46.21
C GLN A 599 -4.45 47.49 -47.54
N SER A 600 -3.80 48.66 -47.57
CA SER A 600 -3.65 49.47 -48.79
C SER A 600 -2.34 49.26 -49.57
N ASN A 601 -1.39 48.46 -49.09
CA ASN A 601 -0.13 48.18 -49.80
C ASN A 601 0.06 46.67 -50.09
N PRO A 602 0.09 46.26 -51.38
CA PRO A 602 0.33 44.87 -51.79
C PRO A 602 1.71 44.31 -51.42
N LEU A 603 2.67 45.17 -51.06
CA LEU A 603 4.04 44.78 -50.69
C LEU A 603 4.20 44.44 -49.19
N THR A 604 3.24 44.80 -48.34
CA THR A 604 3.24 44.51 -46.89
C THR A 604 2.42 43.28 -46.52
N GLN A 605 1.80 42.58 -47.48
CA GLN A 605 1.05 41.33 -47.24
C GLN A 605 1.94 40.15 -46.78
N ASN A 606 3.27 40.26 -46.80
CA ASN A 606 4.20 39.14 -46.61
C ASN A 606 4.83 39.00 -45.21
N MET A 607 4.35 39.70 -44.17
CA MET A 607 4.82 39.45 -42.80
C MET A 607 3.81 38.64 -41.98
N SER A 608 3.45 37.47 -42.48
CA SER A 608 2.90 36.41 -41.64
C SER A 608 4.04 35.93 -40.72
N CYS A 609 4.02 36.32 -39.45
CA CYS A 609 5.00 35.92 -38.42
C CYS A 609 4.76 34.45 -38.01
N GLU A 610 4.84 33.55 -39.00
CA GLU A 610 4.62 32.12 -38.84
C GLU A 610 5.96 31.44 -38.53
N ILE A 611 5.98 30.60 -37.50
CA ILE A 611 7.21 29.95 -37.04
C ILE A 611 7.05 28.44 -37.19
N GLY A 612 7.91 27.84 -38.01
CA GLY A 612 7.98 26.38 -38.16
C GLY A 612 8.95 25.76 -37.17
N ILE A 613 8.52 24.75 -36.41
CA ILE A 613 9.36 23.99 -35.49
C ILE A 613 10.14 22.92 -36.27
N VAL A 614 11.46 23.05 -36.32
CA VAL A 614 12.36 22.19 -37.12
C VAL A 614 12.80 20.96 -36.32
N ARG A 615 13.18 21.14 -35.06
CA ARG A 615 13.66 20.07 -34.18
C ARG A 615 13.34 20.39 -32.73
N GLN A 616 12.89 19.41 -31.97
CA GLN A 616 12.61 19.55 -30.54
C GLN A 616 13.54 18.65 -29.73
N PHE A 617 14.16 19.21 -28.70
CA PHE A 617 14.83 18.47 -27.63
C PHE A 617 13.94 18.53 -26.39
N PRO A 618 13.21 17.45 -26.08
CA PRO A 618 12.24 17.49 -24.99
C PRO A 618 12.91 17.72 -23.65
N PHE A 619 12.08 18.09 -22.68
CA PHE A 619 12.49 18.27 -21.31
C PHE A 619 13.14 16.98 -20.78
N SER A 620 14.32 17.12 -20.18
CA SER A 620 15.00 16.03 -19.47
C SER A 620 15.11 16.41 -18.00
N SER A 621 14.60 15.56 -17.10
CA SER A 621 14.69 15.80 -15.64
C SER A 621 16.12 15.86 -15.13
N ALA A 622 17.04 15.11 -15.76
CA ALA A 622 18.46 15.14 -15.42
C ALA A 622 19.13 16.46 -15.85
N LEU A 623 18.75 17.02 -17.02
CA LEU A 623 19.30 18.27 -17.55
C LEU A 623 18.51 19.52 -17.12
N GLN A 624 17.29 19.33 -16.61
CA GLN A 624 16.35 20.35 -16.13
C GLN A 624 16.00 21.45 -17.17
N ARG A 625 16.01 21.11 -18.46
CA ARG A 625 15.76 22.05 -19.56
C ARG A 625 15.21 21.38 -20.81
N MET A 626 14.62 22.20 -21.68
CA MET A 626 14.06 21.88 -23.00
C MET A 626 14.57 22.90 -24.02
N SER A 627 14.81 22.48 -25.26
CA SER A 627 15.18 23.40 -26.33
C SER A 627 14.50 23.02 -27.65
N VAL A 628 14.26 24.01 -28.49
CA VAL A 628 13.67 23.83 -29.82
C VAL A 628 14.44 24.65 -30.84
N VAL A 629 14.60 24.11 -32.04
CA VAL A 629 15.13 24.82 -33.20
C VAL A 629 13.97 25.15 -34.11
N VAL A 630 13.86 26.42 -34.47
CA VAL A 630 12.75 26.94 -35.27
C VAL A 630 13.25 27.74 -36.46
N ARG A 631 12.35 27.95 -37.41
CA ARG A 631 12.60 28.80 -38.57
C ARG A 631 11.37 29.68 -38.81
N ARG A 632 11.59 31.01 -38.81
CA ARG A 632 10.57 31.97 -39.21
C ARG A 632 10.38 31.96 -40.73
N LEU A 633 9.14 31.98 -41.18
CA LEU A 633 8.80 32.05 -42.61
C LEU A 633 9.30 33.38 -43.20
N GLY A 634 10.07 33.30 -44.30
CA GLY A 634 10.73 34.44 -44.93
C GLY A 634 12.20 34.64 -44.52
N GLU A 635 12.65 34.05 -43.42
CA GLU A 635 14.04 34.17 -42.95
C GLU A 635 14.95 33.02 -43.43
N ARG A 636 16.22 33.35 -43.69
CA ARG A 636 17.25 32.38 -44.13
C ARG A 636 18.01 31.71 -42.98
N HIS A 637 17.89 32.23 -41.76
CA HIS A 637 18.54 31.67 -40.58
C HIS A 637 17.54 30.88 -39.73
N MET A 638 18.06 30.11 -38.78
CA MET A 638 17.26 29.37 -37.79
C MET A 638 17.55 29.92 -36.41
N ASP A 639 16.57 29.85 -35.51
CA ASP A 639 16.72 30.24 -34.11
C ASP A 639 16.60 29.02 -33.20
N ALA A 640 17.42 29.00 -32.16
CA ALA A 640 17.30 28.06 -31.06
C ALA A 640 16.65 28.77 -29.87
N TYR A 641 15.54 28.23 -29.38
CA TYR A 641 14.89 28.67 -28.15
C TYR A 641 15.06 27.64 -27.06
N LEU A 642 15.22 28.09 -25.82
CA LEU A 642 15.47 27.24 -24.66
C LEU A 642 14.65 27.71 -23.47
N LYS A 643 14.05 26.76 -22.75
CA LYS A 643 13.40 26.99 -21.46
C LYS A 643 13.89 26.00 -20.41
N GLY A 644 13.98 26.41 -19.17
CA GLY A 644 14.39 25.50 -18.10
C GLY A 644 14.54 26.13 -16.73
N ALA A 645 15.18 25.39 -15.83
CA ALA A 645 15.54 25.88 -14.50
C ALA A 645 16.43 27.13 -14.60
N PRO A 646 16.09 28.25 -13.92
CA PRO A 646 16.78 29.53 -14.09
C PRO A 646 18.31 29.45 -13.99
N GLU A 647 18.84 28.77 -12.97
CA GLU A 647 20.28 28.57 -12.76
C GLU A 647 20.96 27.87 -13.95
N ILE A 648 20.31 26.84 -14.49
CA ILE A 648 20.85 26.06 -15.62
C ILE A 648 20.83 26.88 -16.90
N VAL A 649 19.73 27.62 -17.15
CA VAL A 649 19.62 28.49 -18.32
C VAL A 649 20.65 29.61 -18.24
N ALA A 650 20.79 30.27 -17.08
CA ALA A 650 21.76 31.34 -16.88
C ALA A 650 23.21 30.88 -17.13
N ASN A 651 23.57 29.66 -16.68
CA ASN A 651 24.88 29.07 -16.93
C ASN A 651 25.20 28.82 -18.41
N LEU A 652 24.17 28.66 -19.26
CA LEU A 652 24.31 28.45 -20.71
C LEU A 652 24.27 29.77 -21.51
N CYS A 653 23.94 30.88 -20.84
CA CYS A 653 23.81 32.20 -21.47
C CYS A 653 25.12 32.99 -21.41
N LYS A 654 25.25 33.97 -22.32
CA LYS A 654 26.33 34.97 -22.30
C LYS A 654 26.19 35.82 -21.03
N GLN A 655 27.24 35.92 -20.21
CA GLN A 655 27.17 36.62 -18.91
C GLN A 655 26.69 38.07 -18.99
N HIS A 656 26.98 38.82 -20.05
CA HIS A 656 26.52 40.20 -20.21
C HIS A 656 25.01 40.33 -20.50
N THR A 657 24.33 39.25 -20.87
CA THR A 657 22.88 39.24 -21.09
C THR A 657 22.10 38.92 -19.81
N VAL A 658 22.77 38.37 -18.79
CA VAL A 658 22.15 38.04 -17.51
C VAL A 658 22.22 39.27 -16.59
N PRO A 659 21.09 39.80 -16.09
CA PRO A 659 21.08 40.96 -15.21
C PRO A 659 21.84 40.69 -13.91
N GLN A 660 22.53 41.70 -13.37
CA GLN A 660 23.22 41.57 -12.08
C GLN A 660 22.28 41.25 -10.92
N SER A 661 21.01 41.68 -11.00
CA SER A 661 19.95 41.39 -10.02
C SER A 661 19.27 40.03 -10.21
N PHE A 662 19.77 39.17 -11.11
CA PHE A 662 19.18 37.85 -11.40
C PHE A 662 18.99 36.99 -10.16
N THR A 663 20.05 36.79 -9.36
CA THR A 663 20.01 35.93 -8.17
C THR A 663 19.05 36.46 -7.12
N GLU A 664 19.08 37.78 -6.85
CA GLU A 664 18.18 38.42 -5.87
C GLU A 664 16.71 38.34 -6.30
N THR A 665 16.43 38.56 -7.59
CA THR A 665 15.07 38.49 -8.15
C THR A 665 14.53 37.05 -8.10
N LEU A 666 15.36 36.08 -8.48
CA LEU A 666 15.02 34.66 -8.42
C LEU A 666 14.75 34.20 -6.97
N GLU A 667 15.60 34.59 -6.03
CA GLU A 667 15.40 34.31 -4.61
C GLU A 667 14.10 34.94 -4.08
N THR A 668 13.78 36.16 -4.49
CA THR A 668 12.56 36.85 -4.06
C THR A 668 11.31 36.08 -4.50
N TYR A 669 11.21 35.71 -5.77
CA TYR A 669 10.05 34.95 -6.26
C TYR A 669 9.98 33.54 -5.69
N THR A 670 11.12 32.85 -5.58
CA THR A 670 11.14 31.48 -5.03
C THR A 670 10.82 31.46 -3.53
N ARG A 671 11.22 32.50 -2.77
CA ARG A 671 10.86 32.70 -1.35
C ARG A 671 9.37 33.01 -1.18
N GLN A 672 8.75 33.66 -2.16
CA GLN A 672 7.30 33.87 -2.23
C GLN A 672 6.53 32.63 -2.69
N GLY A 673 7.20 31.52 -2.98
CA GLY A 673 6.55 30.26 -3.38
C GLY A 673 6.19 30.16 -4.86
N PHE A 674 6.64 31.09 -5.69
CA PHE A 674 6.44 31.00 -7.14
C PHE A 674 7.38 29.98 -7.78
N ARG A 675 6.89 29.33 -8.83
CA ARG A 675 7.68 28.51 -9.75
C ARG A 675 8.19 29.41 -10.86
N VAL A 676 9.51 29.55 -10.94
CA VAL A 676 10.18 30.43 -11.91
C VAL A 676 10.82 29.59 -13.01
N ILE A 677 10.64 29.99 -14.25
CA ILE A 677 11.23 29.36 -15.44
C ILE A 677 11.97 30.43 -16.23
N ALA A 678 13.19 30.14 -16.64
CA ALA A 678 13.95 31.05 -17.49
C ALA A 678 13.83 30.68 -18.97
N LEU A 679 13.89 31.71 -19.81
CA LEU A 679 13.94 31.60 -21.26
C LEU A 679 15.26 32.14 -21.80
N ALA A 680 15.76 31.52 -22.86
CA ALA A 680 16.90 32.00 -23.62
C ALA A 680 16.72 31.74 -25.12
N HIS A 681 17.42 32.51 -25.95
CA HIS A 681 17.43 32.34 -27.40
C HIS A 681 18.83 32.43 -27.98
N ARG A 682 19.04 31.86 -29.17
CA ARG A 682 20.27 32.04 -29.95
C ARG A 682 19.97 31.95 -31.42
N GLN A 683 20.51 32.90 -32.18
CA GLN A 683 20.49 32.83 -33.63
C GLN A 683 21.58 31.86 -34.12
N LEU A 684 21.20 30.88 -34.93
CA LEU A 684 22.12 29.90 -35.52
C LEU A 684 22.69 30.41 -36.86
N GLU A 685 23.85 29.87 -37.25
CA GLU A 685 24.54 30.28 -38.48
C GLU A 685 23.66 30.10 -39.74
N SER A 686 23.68 31.10 -40.64
CA SER A 686 22.84 31.15 -41.84
C SER A 686 23.11 30.06 -42.90
N LYS A 687 24.17 29.24 -42.73
CA LYS A 687 24.54 28.14 -43.63
C LYS A 687 24.10 26.75 -43.16
N LEU A 688 23.37 26.65 -42.03
CA LEU A 688 22.91 25.36 -41.51
C LEU A 688 21.75 24.81 -42.35
N SER A 689 21.97 23.65 -43.00
CA SER A 689 20.90 22.94 -43.71
C SER A 689 20.03 22.14 -42.74
N TRP A 690 18.77 21.90 -43.13
CA TRP A 690 17.81 21.14 -42.35
C TRP A 690 18.35 19.76 -41.90
N HIS A 691 18.97 19.01 -42.82
CA HIS A 691 19.58 17.71 -42.51
C HIS A 691 20.72 17.79 -41.50
N LYS A 692 21.55 18.83 -41.56
CA LYS A 692 22.69 19.01 -40.66
C LYS A 692 22.22 19.32 -39.23
N VAL A 693 21.10 20.04 -39.09
CA VAL A 693 20.50 20.33 -37.78
C VAL A 693 19.97 19.08 -37.09
N GLN A 694 19.50 18.07 -37.83
CA GLN A 694 19.05 16.80 -37.25
C GLN A 694 20.19 15.95 -36.68
N SER A 695 21.42 16.08 -37.21
CA SER A 695 22.60 15.34 -36.74
C SER A 695 23.40 16.02 -35.63
N LEU A 696 23.15 17.31 -35.34
CA LEU A 696 23.90 18.04 -34.33
C LEU A 696 23.59 17.53 -32.91
N SER A 697 24.60 17.55 -32.04
CA SER A 697 24.41 17.27 -30.62
C SER A 697 23.69 18.42 -29.92
N ARG A 698 22.97 18.09 -28.84
CA ARG A 698 22.22 19.04 -28.02
C ARG A 698 23.13 20.13 -27.45
N ASP A 699 24.30 19.76 -26.94
CA ASP A 699 25.22 20.68 -26.28
C ASP A 699 25.76 21.77 -27.23
N LEU A 700 25.97 21.46 -28.51
CA LEU A 700 26.42 22.45 -29.49
C LEU A 700 25.38 23.54 -29.75
N ILE A 701 24.09 23.19 -29.70
CA ILE A 701 22.99 24.13 -29.92
C ILE A 701 22.77 25.00 -28.68
N GLU A 702 22.92 24.43 -27.49
CA GLU A 702 22.64 25.09 -26.20
C GLU A 702 23.80 25.95 -25.65
N THR A 703 24.83 26.25 -26.46
CA THR A 703 25.96 27.10 -26.04
C THR A 703 25.75 28.58 -26.35
N ASN A 704 26.34 29.49 -25.56
CA ASN A 704 26.37 30.94 -25.81
C ASN A 704 24.98 31.55 -26.12
N MET A 705 23.96 31.17 -25.36
CA MET A 705 22.60 31.67 -25.52
C MET A 705 22.47 33.11 -25.00
N GLU A 706 21.44 33.83 -25.44
CA GLU A 706 21.06 35.16 -24.95
C GLU A 706 19.86 35.03 -24.02
N PHE A 707 19.99 35.61 -22.83
CA PHE A 707 18.99 35.48 -21.78
C PHE A 707 17.79 36.41 -22.06
N LEU A 708 16.57 35.85 -22.11
CA LEU A 708 15.35 36.60 -22.48
C LEU A 708 14.59 37.14 -21.27
N GLY A 709 14.57 36.38 -20.18
CA GLY A 709 13.83 36.72 -18.96
C GLY A 709 13.21 35.51 -18.26
N LEU A 710 12.25 35.79 -17.38
CA LEU A 710 11.63 34.85 -16.46
C LEU A 710 10.11 34.76 -16.66
N ILE A 711 9.56 33.56 -16.53
CA ILE A 711 8.13 33.27 -16.39
C ILE A 711 7.87 32.93 -14.93
N ILE A 712 6.92 33.61 -14.30
CA ILE A 712 6.53 33.42 -12.91
C ILE A 712 5.17 32.73 -12.88
N MET A 713 5.12 31.55 -12.26
CA MET A 713 3.91 30.76 -12.11
C MET A 713 3.60 30.46 -10.65
N GLN A 714 2.31 30.33 -10.31
CA GLN A 714 1.85 30.09 -8.95
C GLN A 714 1.22 28.71 -8.80
N ASN A 715 1.59 28.00 -7.73
CA ASN A 715 0.88 26.82 -7.27
C ASN A 715 -0.21 27.25 -6.27
N LYS A 716 -1.47 27.14 -6.64
CA LYS A 716 -2.57 27.55 -5.77
C LYS A 716 -2.94 26.42 -4.79
N ILE A 717 -3.09 26.74 -3.51
CA ILE A 717 -3.45 25.78 -2.47
C ILE A 717 -4.96 25.51 -2.51
N LYS A 718 -5.37 24.25 -2.35
CA LYS A 718 -6.80 23.90 -2.25
C LYS A 718 -7.41 24.53 -1.00
N GLN A 719 -8.63 25.05 -1.12
CA GLN A 719 -9.28 25.82 -0.05
C GLN A 719 -9.41 25.03 1.26
N GLU A 720 -9.59 23.72 1.19
CA GLU A 720 -9.79 22.84 2.35
C GLU A 720 -8.47 22.46 3.04
N THR A 721 -7.32 22.60 2.37
CA THR A 721 -6.03 22.09 2.83
C THR A 721 -5.64 22.65 4.20
N ALA A 722 -5.67 23.99 4.36
CA ALA A 722 -5.29 24.63 5.62
C ALA A 722 -6.21 24.24 6.80
N GLY A 723 -7.51 24.08 6.54
CA GLY A 723 -8.49 23.66 7.54
C GLY A 723 -8.24 22.23 8.04
N VAL A 724 -7.96 21.30 7.12
CA VAL A 724 -7.69 19.90 7.44
C VAL A 724 -6.36 19.73 8.18
N LEU A 725 -5.28 20.41 7.76
CA LEU A 725 -4.00 20.35 8.46
C LEU A 725 -4.08 20.92 9.88
N CYS A 726 -4.93 21.94 10.10
CA CYS A 726 -5.24 22.45 11.43
C CYS A 726 -5.97 21.41 12.30
N GLU A 727 -6.95 20.67 11.75
CA GLU A 727 -7.64 19.58 12.45
C GLU A 727 -6.66 18.46 12.86
N LEU A 728 -5.77 18.04 11.95
CA LEU A 728 -4.76 17.01 12.21
C LEU A 728 -3.77 17.43 13.30
N ARG A 729 -3.33 18.70 13.29
CA ARG A 729 -2.45 19.23 14.34
C ARG A 729 -3.13 19.30 15.69
N LYS A 730 -4.38 19.77 15.75
CA LYS A 730 -5.18 19.76 17.00
C LYS A 730 -5.32 18.34 17.56
N ALA A 731 -5.32 17.34 16.69
CA ALA A 731 -5.34 15.93 17.07
C ALA A 731 -3.95 15.32 17.36
N ASN A 732 -2.89 16.14 17.43
CA ASN A 732 -1.50 15.73 17.64
C ASN A 732 -1.02 14.66 16.63
N ILE A 733 -1.45 14.79 15.37
CA ILE A 733 -0.98 13.98 14.24
C ILE A 733 0.07 14.81 13.51
N ARG A 734 1.27 14.26 13.38
CA ARG A 734 2.37 14.92 12.68
C ARG A 734 2.13 14.87 11.18
N THR A 735 2.31 15.99 10.50
CA THR A 735 2.12 16.10 9.04
C THR A 735 3.46 16.39 8.37
N LEU A 736 3.82 15.60 7.37
CA LEU A 736 5.03 15.78 6.56
C LEU A 736 4.62 16.08 5.12
N MET A 737 5.37 16.97 4.46
CA MET A 737 5.29 17.19 3.02
C MET A 737 6.42 16.41 2.34
N VAL A 738 6.09 15.60 1.35
CA VAL A 738 7.06 14.81 0.58
C VAL A 738 6.80 15.05 -0.90
N THR A 739 7.66 15.82 -1.56
CA THR A 739 7.42 16.30 -2.93
C THR A 739 8.65 16.24 -3.83
N GLY A 740 8.43 16.21 -5.14
CA GLY A 740 9.47 16.37 -6.17
C GLY A 740 9.85 17.83 -6.45
N ASP A 741 9.12 18.80 -5.88
CA ASP A 741 9.33 20.23 -6.14
C ASP A 741 10.59 20.80 -5.50
N ASN A 742 10.93 22.05 -5.86
CA ASN A 742 12.05 22.78 -5.27
C ASN A 742 11.84 23.03 -3.77
N MET A 743 12.94 23.03 -3.01
CA MET A 743 12.97 23.20 -1.56
C MET A 743 12.28 24.47 -1.10
N LEU A 744 12.65 25.63 -1.65
CA LEU A 744 12.10 26.93 -1.21
C LEU A 744 10.59 27.02 -1.48
N THR A 745 10.13 26.53 -2.63
CA THR A 745 8.71 26.46 -2.97
C THR A 745 7.96 25.53 -2.01
N ALA A 746 8.52 24.37 -1.69
CA ALA A 746 7.92 23.45 -0.72
C ALA A 746 7.84 24.05 0.69
N ILE A 747 8.87 24.79 1.12
CA ILE A 747 8.87 25.53 2.40
C ILE A 747 7.81 26.63 2.39
N SER A 748 7.67 27.39 1.30
CA SER A 748 6.62 28.41 1.18
C SER A 748 5.23 27.78 1.27
N VAL A 749 4.94 26.74 0.49
CA VAL A 749 3.65 26.04 0.55
C VAL A 749 3.40 25.44 1.94
N ALA A 750 4.44 24.90 2.59
CA ALA A 750 4.34 24.41 3.96
C ALA A 750 3.98 25.52 4.96
N ARG A 751 4.45 26.75 4.75
CA ARG A 751 4.06 27.93 5.54
C ARG A 751 2.63 28.37 5.24
N ASP A 752 2.27 28.44 3.97
CA ASP A 752 0.95 28.93 3.51
C ASP A 752 -0.20 28.00 3.92
N CYS A 753 0.00 26.68 3.85
CA CYS A 753 -0.97 25.70 4.35
C CYS A 753 -0.91 25.53 5.88
N GLY A 754 0.00 26.25 6.54
CA GLY A 754 0.17 26.29 7.97
C GLY A 754 0.95 25.13 8.57
N MET A 755 1.43 24.15 7.78
CA MET A 755 2.23 23.00 8.24
C MET A 755 3.46 23.42 9.06
N VAL A 756 4.09 24.52 8.68
CA VAL A 756 5.10 25.27 9.44
C VAL A 756 4.54 26.65 9.73
N ARG A 757 4.64 27.16 10.95
CA ARG A 757 4.17 28.51 11.29
C ARG A 757 5.21 29.56 10.92
N ALA A 758 4.76 30.80 10.71
CA ALA A 758 5.64 31.93 10.36
C ALA A 758 6.75 32.24 11.38
N HIS A 759 6.60 31.84 12.65
CA HIS A 759 7.60 32.03 13.71
C HIS A 759 8.49 30.81 13.96
N GLU A 760 8.21 29.68 13.31
CA GLU A 760 8.98 28.44 13.48
C GLU A 760 10.19 28.43 12.55
N LYS A 761 11.36 28.09 13.08
CA LYS A 761 12.62 28.13 12.33
C LYS A 761 12.70 26.92 11.39
N VAL A 762 13.10 27.15 10.14
CA VAL A 762 13.37 26.07 9.18
C VAL A 762 14.87 25.98 8.94
N ILE A 763 15.42 24.78 9.16
CA ILE A 763 16.82 24.46 8.94
C ILE A 763 16.90 23.54 7.71
N ILE A 764 17.56 24.01 6.66
CA ILE A 764 17.82 23.20 5.47
C ILE A 764 19.06 22.35 5.74
N ALA A 765 18.89 21.03 5.64
CA ALA A 765 19.97 20.05 5.70
C ALA A 765 20.44 19.75 4.28
N ASP A 766 21.63 20.22 3.93
CA ASP A 766 22.26 19.89 2.65
C ASP A 766 23.45 18.95 2.89
N ALA A 767 23.67 18.03 1.95
CA ALA A 767 24.73 17.04 2.08
C ALA A 767 25.38 16.76 0.74
N VAL A 768 26.72 16.73 0.74
CA VAL A 768 27.53 16.56 -0.46
C VAL A 768 28.20 15.18 -0.39
N PRO A 769 28.10 14.37 -1.47
CA PRO A 769 28.79 13.08 -1.55
C PRO A 769 30.30 13.28 -1.61
N PRO A 770 31.10 12.28 -1.22
CA PRO A 770 32.56 12.38 -1.27
C PRO A 770 33.05 12.59 -2.72
N LYS A 771 33.99 13.51 -2.91
CA LYS A 771 34.66 13.78 -4.21
C LYS A 771 36.16 13.85 -4.00
N ASP A 772 36.93 13.14 -4.84
CA ASP A 772 38.38 13.21 -5.02
C ASP A 772 39.13 13.88 -3.85
N PHE A 773 39.28 13.13 -2.74
CA PHE A 773 39.96 13.50 -1.48
C PHE A 773 39.17 14.25 -0.39
N GLN A 774 37.87 14.51 -0.56
CA GLN A 774 37.00 15.06 0.49
C GLN A 774 35.98 14.03 0.99
N SER A 775 35.94 13.82 2.30
CA SER A 775 34.92 13.01 2.98
C SER A 775 33.53 13.64 2.84
N ALA A 776 32.47 12.83 2.96
CA ALA A 776 31.10 13.32 2.89
C ALA A 776 30.87 14.42 3.96
N SER A 777 30.17 15.49 3.60
CA SER A 777 29.94 16.64 4.49
C SER A 777 28.48 17.06 4.52
N ILE A 778 27.99 17.47 5.69
CA ILE A 778 26.64 18.01 5.89
C ILE A 778 26.75 19.49 6.27
N THR A 779 25.96 20.34 5.63
CA THR A 779 25.83 21.77 5.92
C THR A 779 24.41 22.11 6.38
N TRP A 780 24.32 22.99 7.38
CA TRP A 780 23.05 23.44 7.96
C TRP A 780 22.81 24.92 7.62
N HIS A 781 21.77 25.20 6.83
CA HIS A 781 21.41 26.55 6.42
C HIS A 781 20.10 26.99 7.08
N TYR A 782 20.10 28.18 7.68
CA TYR A 782 18.89 28.77 8.23
C TYR A 782 18.24 29.63 7.16
N THR A 783 16.94 29.45 6.92
CA THR A 783 16.22 30.23 5.88
C THR A 783 16.01 31.69 6.24
N GLU A 784 16.21 32.07 7.50
CA GLU A 784 16.03 33.43 8.01
C GLU A 784 17.35 33.95 8.56
N ASN A 785 17.82 35.09 8.03
CA ASN A 785 18.76 35.93 8.76
C ASN A 785 18.03 36.39 10.02
N PRO A 786 18.58 36.19 11.23
CA PRO A 786 18.01 36.80 12.42
C PRO A 786 17.98 38.30 12.15
N ILE A 787 16.79 38.87 12.06
CA ILE A 787 16.61 40.32 12.14
C ILE A 787 17.41 40.75 13.37
N ASN A 788 18.30 41.75 13.18
CA ASN A 788 19.03 42.43 14.24
C ASN A 788 18.05 42.88 15.34
N LEU A 789 17.72 41.99 16.26
CA LEU A 789 17.21 42.33 17.57
C LEU A 789 18.45 42.80 18.31
N GLU A 790 18.64 44.13 18.30
CA GLU A 790 19.63 44.84 19.08
C GLU A 790 19.77 44.18 20.46
N GLU A 791 21.02 43.99 20.88
CA GLU A 791 21.41 43.52 22.21
C GLU A 791 20.82 44.47 23.27
N GLY A 792 19.59 44.18 23.67
CA GLY A 792 18.81 44.99 24.59
C GLY A 792 18.19 44.12 25.67
N MET A 793 18.94 43.94 26.77
CA MET A 793 18.44 43.63 28.11
C MET A 793 17.79 42.24 28.30
N TYR A 794 18.66 41.27 28.62
CA TYR A 794 18.29 39.93 29.07
C TYR A 794 17.44 39.95 30.35
N ASP A 795 16.15 39.63 30.22
CA ASP A 795 15.35 39.14 31.34
C ASP A 795 15.39 37.59 31.35
N LYS A 796 16.16 37.03 32.28
CA LYS A 796 16.44 35.58 32.46
C LYS A 796 15.23 34.75 32.93
N LYS A 797 14.00 35.20 32.66
CA LYS A 797 12.75 34.55 33.09
C LYS A 797 11.79 34.14 31.97
N GLN A 798 12.19 34.24 30.71
CA GLN A 798 11.61 33.43 29.63
C GLN A 798 12.38 32.11 29.49
N THR A 799 12.31 31.29 30.53
CA THR A 799 12.81 29.92 30.52
C THR A 799 11.88 29.05 29.66
N LEU A 800 12.43 28.44 28.61
CA LEU A 800 11.88 27.26 27.91
C LEU A 800 10.50 27.38 27.22
N GLN A 801 10.23 28.45 26.49
CA GLN A 801 9.35 28.29 25.32
C GLN A 801 10.21 27.64 24.21
N GLU A 802 10.06 26.32 24.07
CA GLU A 802 10.67 25.48 23.04
C GLU A 802 10.83 26.26 21.72
N GLN A 803 12.07 26.54 21.30
CA GLN A 803 12.29 27.04 19.95
C GLN A 803 11.92 25.91 18.98
N SER A 804 10.65 25.85 18.56
CA SER A 804 10.14 24.88 17.58
C SER A 804 10.88 25.11 16.26
N TYR A 805 11.67 24.10 15.85
CA TYR A 805 12.41 24.08 14.60
C TYR A 805 11.99 22.89 13.75
N HIS A 806 12.11 23.05 12.43
CA HIS A 806 11.80 22.02 11.45
C HIS A 806 12.97 21.84 10.49
N PHE A 807 13.27 20.59 10.12
CA PHE A 807 14.22 20.34 9.05
C PHE A 807 13.52 20.28 7.69
N ALA A 808 14.23 20.78 6.68
CA ALA A 808 13.89 20.65 5.28
C ALA A 808 15.05 19.94 4.55
N VAL A 809 14.78 18.83 3.88
CA VAL A 809 15.81 17.89 3.41
C VAL A 809 15.59 17.60 1.93
N SER A 810 16.62 17.78 1.10
CA SER A 810 16.53 17.48 -0.33
C SER A 810 16.68 15.98 -0.59
N GLY A 811 16.12 15.46 -1.68
CA GLY A 811 16.29 14.04 -2.05
C GLY A 811 17.75 13.63 -2.23
N ARG A 812 18.59 14.52 -2.75
CA ARG A 812 20.04 14.29 -2.84
C ARG A 812 20.68 14.19 -1.46
N ALA A 813 20.37 15.14 -0.57
CA ALA A 813 20.89 15.12 0.79
C ALA A 813 20.41 13.89 1.55
N PHE A 814 19.13 13.51 1.39
CA PHE A 814 18.56 12.32 2.01
C PHE A 814 19.29 11.03 1.59
N ALA A 815 19.64 10.89 0.31
CA ALA A 815 20.42 9.74 -0.17
C ALA A 815 21.81 9.67 0.49
N VAL A 816 22.55 10.78 0.46
CA VAL A 816 23.89 10.88 1.08
C VAL A 816 23.84 10.62 2.59
N ILE A 817 22.85 11.18 3.29
CA ILE A 817 22.64 10.99 4.73
C ILE A 817 22.31 9.53 5.05
N THR A 818 21.49 8.89 4.22
CA THR A 818 21.11 7.49 4.44
C THR A 818 22.28 6.53 4.23
N GLU A 819 23.11 6.79 3.22
CA GLU A 819 24.25 5.94 2.87
C GLU A 819 25.46 6.14 3.82
N HIS A 820 25.85 7.40 4.05
CA HIS A 820 27.07 7.72 4.79
C HIS A 820 26.83 8.09 6.26
N PHE A 821 25.61 8.49 6.63
CA PHE A 821 25.27 8.98 7.98
C PHE A 821 24.04 8.28 8.60
N PRO A 822 23.97 6.94 8.65
CA PRO A 822 22.77 6.21 9.04
C PRO A 822 22.31 6.50 10.48
N HIS A 823 23.22 6.85 11.38
CA HIS A 823 22.91 7.24 12.76
C HIS A 823 22.11 8.55 12.85
N LEU A 824 22.33 9.48 11.90
CA LEU A 824 21.68 10.78 11.89
C LEU A 824 20.28 10.74 11.28
N VAL A 825 20.02 9.79 10.38
CA VAL A 825 18.72 9.61 9.70
C VAL A 825 17.56 9.60 10.71
N GLN A 826 17.67 8.80 11.78
CA GLN A 826 16.59 8.67 12.76
C GLN A 826 16.33 9.98 13.52
N LYS A 827 17.40 10.71 13.87
CA LYS A 827 17.32 12.02 14.55
C LYS A 827 16.70 13.08 13.64
N LEU A 828 17.14 13.15 12.39
CA LEU A 828 16.71 14.13 11.40
C LEU A 828 15.25 13.92 10.98
N VAL A 829 14.86 12.67 10.68
CA VAL A 829 13.48 12.30 10.32
C VAL A 829 12.50 12.56 11.46
N LEU A 830 12.94 12.65 12.72
CA LEU A 830 12.07 12.98 13.86
C LEU A 830 11.58 14.45 13.87
N ARG A 831 12.37 15.38 13.32
CA ARG A 831 12.04 16.82 13.28
C ARG A 831 11.87 17.39 11.86
N ALA A 832 12.18 16.61 10.82
CA ALA A 832 11.98 17.02 9.43
C ALA A 832 10.50 17.11 9.04
N THR A 833 10.10 18.22 8.43
CA THR A 833 8.72 18.46 8.00
C THR A 833 8.60 18.46 6.48
N VAL A 834 9.63 18.93 5.78
CA VAL A 834 9.63 19.08 4.32
C VAL A 834 10.72 18.21 3.70
N PHE A 835 10.33 17.30 2.82
CA PHE A 835 11.22 16.53 1.97
C PHE A 835 10.94 16.94 0.53
N ALA A 836 11.93 17.58 -0.12
CA ALA A 836 11.77 18.18 -1.44
C ALA A 836 12.72 17.53 -2.46
N ARG A 837 12.41 17.63 -3.75
CA ARG A 837 13.12 16.93 -4.83
C ARG A 837 13.31 15.42 -4.58
N MET A 838 12.31 14.77 -3.99
CA MET A 838 12.33 13.34 -3.71
C MET A 838 11.93 12.52 -4.94
N ALA A 839 12.74 11.52 -5.30
CA ALA A 839 12.36 10.51 -6.29
C ALA A 839 11.29 9.54 -5.71
N PRO A 840 10.47 8.87 -6.55
CA PRO A 840 9.44 7.92 -6.10
C PRO A 840 9.97 6.84 -5.13
N ASP A 841 11.15 6.28 -5.39
CA ASP A 841 11.75 5.26 -4.53
C ASP A 841 12.17 5.82 -3.17
N GLN A 842 12.66 7.06 -3.16
CA GLN A 842 13.01 7.77 -1.93
C GLN A 842 11.77 8.07 -1.08
N LYS A 843 10.61 8.33 -1.70
CA LYS A 843 9.33 8.45 -0.96
C LYS A 843 9.00 7.14 -0.24
N THR A 844 9.22 6.01 -0.90
CA THR A 844 9.00 4.68 -0.31
C THR A 844 9.98 4.41 0.83
N GLN A 845 11.29 4.66 0.62
CA GLN A 845 12.33 4.54 1.65
C GLN A 845 12.01 5.39 2.89
N LEU A 846 11.56 6.63 2.70
CA LEU A 846 11.19 7.52 3.81
C LEU A 846 10.05 6.93 4.66
N VAL A 847 9.02 6.34 4.02
CA VAL A 847 7.94 5.66 4.72
C VAL A 847 8.46 4.47 5.53
N GLU A 848 9.41 3.69 5.01
CA GLU A 848 10.03 2.56 5.73
C GLU A 848 10.88 3.02 6.91
N VAL A 849 11.69 4.07 6.73
CA VAL A 849 12.46 4.68 7.80
C VAL A 849 11.53 5.15 8.93
N LEU A 850 10.45 5.85 8.60
CA LEU A 850 9.45 6.27 9.59
C LEU A 850 8.82 5.09 10.34
N GLN A 851 8.51 4.00 9.63
CA GLN A 851 7.99 2.77 10.25
C GLN A 851 9.01 2.10 11.18
N SER A 852 10.30 2.10 10.82
CA SER A 852 11.38 1.51 11.63
C SER A 852 11.58 2.20 12.98
N ILE A 853 11.10 3.44 13.13
CA ILE A 853 11.13 4.22 14.37
C ILE A 853 9.77 4.12 15.12
N ASP A 854 8.94 3.12 14.80
CA ASP A 854 7.61 2.86 15.37
C ASP A 854 6.54 3.94 15.09
N TYR A 855 6.69 4.76 14.03
CA TYR A 855 5.56 5.58 13.57
C TYR A 855 4.50 4.73 12.85
N THR A 856 3.23 4.99 13.14
CA THR A 856 2.11 4.49 12.33
C THR A 856 1.86 5.51 11.21
N VAL A 857 2.52 5.26 10.09
CA VAL A 857 2.54 6.15 8.92
C VAL A 857 1.33 5.97 8.01
N GLY A 858 0.67 7.09 7.69
CA GLY A 858 -0.25 7.23 6.57
C GLY A 858 0.39 8.01 5.43
N MET A 859 0.02 7.71 4.19
CA MET A 859 0.45 8.44 2.99
C MET A 859 -0.79 8.86 2.20
N CYS A 860 -0.83 10.12 1.76
CA CYS A 860 -1.88 10.66 0.90
C CYS A 860 -1.23 11.25 -0.35
N GLY A 861 -1.67 10.79 -1.51
CA GLY A 861 -1.13 11.19 -2.80
C GLY A 861 -2.15 10.97 -3.91
N ASP A 862 -1.92 11.59 -5.05
CA ASP A 862 -2.79 11.54 -6.24
C ASP A 862 -2.08 10.96 -7.47
N GLY A 863 -0.75 11.12 -7.57
CA GLY A 863 0.05 10.58 -8.68
C GLY A 863 0.60 9.18 -8.42
N ALA A 864 0.99 8.44 -9.48
CA ALA A 864 1.65 7.14 -9.27
C ALA A 864 3.12 7.25 -8.85
N ASN A 865 3.72 8.45 -8.89
CA ASN A 865 4.97 8.72 -8.18
C ASN A 865 4.86 8.39 -6.67
N ASP A 866 3.65 8.34 -6.12
CA ASP A 866 3.36 7.97 -4.74
C ASP A 866 2.94 6.50 -4.57
N CYS A 867 2.78 5.74 -5.66
CA CYS A 867 2.23 4.38 -5.65
C CYS A 867 2.99 3.44 -4.70
N GLY A 868 4.33 3.48 -4.75
CA GLY A 868 5.19 2.71 -3.85
C GLY A 868 4.99 3.09 -2.38
N ALA A 869 4.98 4.40 -2.09
CA ALA A 869 4.81 4.93 -0.74
C ALA A 869 3.39 4.67 -0.18
N LEU A 870 2.34 4.86 -0.98
CA LEU A 870 0.95 4.59 -0.65
C LEU A 870 0.74 3.13 -0.24
N LYS A 871 1.31 2.22 -1.02
CA LYS A 871 1.22 0.79 -0.76
C LYS A 871 2.00 0.37 0.48
N ARG A 872 3.20 0.96 0.69
CA ARG A 872 4.08 0.64 1.82
C ARG A 872 3.59 1.20 3.14
N ALA A 873 2.88 2.32 3.13
CA ALA A 873 2.27 2.92 4.31
C ALA A 873 1.26 1.97 4.97
N HIS A 874 1.08 2.09 6.30
CA HIS A 874 0.05 1.35 7.02
C HIS A 874 -1.35 1.72 6.49
N SER A 875 -1.51 3.00 6.11
CA SER A 875 -2.72 3.53 5.47
C SER A 875 -2.34 4.43 4.29
N GLY A 876 -2.37 3.89 3.07
CA GLY A 876 -2.29 4.68 1.83
C GLY A 876 -3.66 5.17 1.40
N ILE A 877 -3.75 6.43 0.99
CA ILE A 877 -4.98 7.08 0.51
C ILE A 877 -4.68 7.69 -0.86
N SER A 878 -5.37 7.21 -1.89
CA SER A 878 -5.31 7.79 -3.23
C SER A 878 -6.47 8.78 -3.41
N LEU A 879 -6.18 9.97 -3.92
CA LEU A 879 -7.17 11.02 -4.23
C LEU A 879 -7.70 10.96 -5.67
N SER A 880 -7.20 10.03 -6.47
CA SER A 880 -7.56 9.85 -7.87
C SER A 880 -8.34 8.55 -8.09
N GLU A 881 -9.38 8.60 -8.92
CA GLU A 881 -10.12 7.40 -9.36
C GLU A 881 -9.35 6.60 -10.42
N LEU A 882 -8.27 7.16 -10.99
CA LEU A 882 -7.36 6.48 -11.90
C LEU A 882 -6.68 5.29 -11.20
N GLU A 883 -5.99 4.46 -11.97
CA GLU A 883 -5.46 3.18 -11.50
C GLU A 883 -4.39 3.24 -10.40
N ALA A 884 -3.88 4.43 -10.04
CA ALA A 884 -3.16 4.61 -8.77
C ALA A 884 -3.98 4.13 -7.54
N SER A 885 -5.32 4.11 -7.67
CA SER A 885 -6.27 3.48 -6.76
C SER A 885 -6.04 1.97 -6.56
N VAL A 886 -5.52 1.27 -7.57
CA VAL A 886 -5.31 -0.19 -7.57
C VAL A 886 -4.24 -0.60 -6.57
N ALA A 887 -3.24 0.26 -6.34
CA ALA A 887 -2.16 0.01 -5.38
C ALA A 887 -2.50 0.46 -3.94
N SER A 888 -3.38 1.44 -3.79
CA SER A 888 -3.72 2.04 -2.50
C SER A 888 -4.81 1.24 -1.78
N PRO A 889 -4.70 0.99 -0.46
CA PRO A 889 -5.77 0.30 0.28
C PRO A 889 -7.06 1.12 0.40
N PHE A 890 -6.95 2.45 0.30
CA PHE A 890 -8.07 3.39 0.31
C PHE A 890 -8.03 4.32 -0.90
N THR A 891 -9.20 4.56 -1.48
CA THR A 891 -9.39 5.46 -2.62
C THR A 891 -10.53 6.42 -2.31
N SER A 892 -10.28 7.71 -2.50
CA SER A 892 -11.26 8.78 -2.32
C SER A 892 -11.81 9.21 -3.68
N SER A 893 -13.13 9.32 -3.83
CA SER A 893 -13.75 9.93 -5.01
C SER A 893 -13.61 11.46 -5.04
N THR A 894 -13.31 12.07 -3.89
CA THR A 894 -13.06 13.52 -3.80
C THR A 894 -11.57 13.78 -3.86
N SER A 895 -11.15 14.70 -4.74
CA SER A 895 -9.75 15.09 -4.95
C SER A 895 -9.19 16.05 -3.89
N ASN A 896 -9.71 16.03 -2.66
CA ASN A 896 -9.23 16.88 -1.56
C ASN A 896 -8.81 16.04 -0.34
N ILE A 897 -7.99 16.62 0.54
CA ILE A 897 -7.46 15.92 1.72
C ILE A 897 -8.48 15.74 2.86
N SER A 898 -9.75 16.14 2.68
CA SER A 898 -10.80 16.02 3.71
C SER A 898 -11.12 14.56 4.05
N CYS A 899 -10.78 13.63 3.16
CA CYS A 899 -10.91 12.19 3.37
C CYS A 899 -10.01 11.69 4.52
N VAL A 900 -8.86 12.33 4.77
CA VAL A 900 -7.89 11.90 5.79
C VAL A 900 -8.47 11.95 7.20
N PRO A 901 -8.96 13.09 7.72
CA PRO A 901 -9.55 13.13 9.05
C PRO A 901 -10.83 12.27 9.14
N ASN A 902 -11.63 12.18 8.08
CA ASN A 902 -12.79 11.28 8.02
C ASN A 902 -12.38 9.81 8.22
N LEU A 903 -11.32 9.37 7.54
CA LEU A 903 -10.78 8.02 7.65
C LEU A 903 -10.22 7.74 9.05
N ILE A 904 -9.49 8.70 9.65
CA ILE A 904 -8.94 8.54 11.00
C ILE A 904 -10.07 8.50 12.04
N ARG A 905 -11.11 9.33 11.91
CA ARG A 905 -12.28 9.32 12.80
C ARG A 905 -12.99 7.96 12.78
N GLU A 906 -13.28 7.44 11.58
CA GLU A 906 -13.89 6.11 11.44
C GLU A 906 -12.95 4.98 11.87
N GLY A 907 -11.65 5.08 11.58
CA GLY A 907 -10.66 4.10 12.02
C GLY A 907 -10.55 4.01 13.55
N ARG A 908 -10.56 5.15 14.25
CA ARG A 908 -10.60 5.21 15.72
C ARG A 908 -11.88 4.62 16.29
N ALA A 909 -13.02 4.89 15.65
CA ALA A 909 -14.32 4.34 16.03
C ALA A 909 -14.38 2.82 15.79
N ALA A 910 -13.87 2.33 14.67
CA ALA A 910 -13.82 0.91 14.34
C ALA A 910 -12.89 0.15 15.29
N LEU A 911 -11.72 0.73 15.60
CA LEU A 911 -10.76 0.14 16.51
C LEU A 911 -11.33 0.03 17.94
N ILE A 912 -11.88 1.12 18.50
CA ILE A 912 -12.48 1.05 19.84
C ILE A 912 -13.69 0.11 19.87
N THR A 913 -14.47 0.03 18.79
CA THR A 913 -15.58 -0.90 18.68
C THR A 913 -15.08 -2.35 18.72
N SER A 914 -14.02 -2.67 17.98
CA SER A 914 -13.38 -3.99 18.01
C SER A 914 -12.88 -4.36 19.41
N PHE A 915 -12.24 -3.42 20.12
CA PHE A 915 -11.83 -3.60 21.52
C PHE A 915 -13.00 -3.85 22.46
N CYS A 916 -14.05 -3.05 22.36
CA CYS A 916 -15.18 -3.15 23.27
C CYS A 916 -16.00 -4.42 22.99
N VAL A 917 -16.18 -4.81 21.72
CA VAL A 917 -16.79 -6.10 21.35
C VAL A 917 -15.93 -7.24 21.89
N PHE A 918 -14.61 -7.20 21.72
CA PHE A 918 -13.74 -8.23 22.29
C PHE A 918 -13.85 -8.34 23.82
N LYS A 919 -13.82 -7.22 24.55
CA LYS A 919 -13.99 -7.21 26.02
C LYS A 919 -15.33 -7.80 26.44
N PHE A 920 -16.40 -7.41 25.74
CA PHE A 920 -17.74 -7.95 25.98
C PHE A 920 -17.77 -9.46 25.72
N MET A 921 -17.21 -9.89 24.58
CA MET A 921 -17.15 -11.30 24.19
C MET A 921 -16.35 -12.16 25.19
N ALA A 922 -15.22 -11.66 25.69
CA ALA A 922 -14.45 -12.34 26.71
C ALA A 922 -15.19 -12.41 28.06
N LEU A 923 -15.79 -11.30 28.47
CA LEU A 923 -16.41 -11.22 29.79
C LEU A 923 -17.70 -12.04 29.87
N TYR A 924 -18.53 -12.11 28.82
CA TYR A 924 -19.72 -12.95 28.88
C TYR A 924 -19.35 -14.44 29.03
N SER A 925 -18.33 -14.92 28.30
CA SER A 925 -17.88 -16.32 28.42
C SER A 925 -17.43 -16.64 29.83
N ILE A 926 -16.76 -15.71 30.51
CA ILE A 926 -16.37 -15.88 31.92
C ILE A 926 -17.60 -15.85 32.84
N ILE A 927 -18.54 -14.92 32.65
CA ILE A 927 -19.78 -14.85 33.44
C ILE A 927 -20.61 -16.14 33.30
N GLN A 928 -20.67 -16.70 32.08
CA GLN A 928 -21.34 -17.97 31.78
C GLN A 928 -20.59 -19.15 32.41
N TYR A 929 -19.27 -19.20 32.25
CA TYR A 929 -18.38 -20.19 32.89
C TYR A 929 -18.55 -20.20 34.41
N LEU A 930 -18.59 -19.03 35.06
CA LEU A 930 -18.79 -18.91 36.51
C LEU A 930 -20.17 -19.41 36.93
N SER A 931 -21.22 -19.08 36.17
CA SER A 931 -22.59 -19.55 36.43
C SER A 931 -22.68 -21.07 36.37
N VAL A 932 -22.11 -21.67 35.31
CA VAL A 932 -22.10 -23.13 35.12
C VAL A 932 -21.23 -23.82 36.16
N THR A 933 -20.06 -23.27 36.51
CA THR A 933 -19.20 -23.84 37.57
C THR A 933 -19.90 -23.86 38.93
N LEU A 934 -20.66 -22.81 39.27
CA LEU A 934 -21.47 -22.76 40.49
C LEU A 934 -22.60 -23.79 40.46
N LEU A 935 -23.26 -23.99 39.31
CA LEU A 935 -24.31 -25.00 39.17
C LEU A 935 -23.76 -26.44 39.23
N TYR A 936 -22.56 -26.68 38.70
CA TYR A 936 -21.91 -27.99 38.83
C TYR A 936 -21.54 -28.32 40.29
N SER A 937 -21.39 -27.33 41.17
CA SER A 937 -21.24 -27.57 42.62
C SER A 937 -22.41 -28.36 43.23
N ILE A 938 -23.60 -28.25 42.62
CA ILE A 938 -24.83 -28.96 43.01
C ILE A 938 -25.25 -30.02 41.97
N LEU A 939 -24.36 -30.41 41.05
CA LEU A 939 -24.63 -31.36 39.97
C LEU A 939 -25.81 -30.96 39.06
N SER A 940 -25.98 -29.65 38.84
CA SER A 940 -26.97 -29.07 37.91
C SER A 940 -26.26 -28.31 36.79
N ASN A 941 -26.97 -28.03 35.69
CA ASN A 941 -26.50 -27.15 34.61
C ASN A 941 -27.57 -26.08 34.26
N LEU A 942 -27.29 -25.19 33.32
CA LEU A 942 -28.31 -24.38 32.64
C LEU A 942 -29.05 -25.26 31.62
N GLY A 943 -30.32 -24.96 31.34
CA GLY A 943 -31.12 -25.68 30.35
C GLY A 943 -30.84 -25.24 28.92
N ASP A 944 -31.13 -26.12 27.95
CA ASP A 944 -30.88 -25.90 26.52
C ASP A 944 -31.45 -24.59 25.98
N PHE A 945 -32.71 -24.28 26.34
CA PHE A 945 -33.36 -23.04 25.94
C PHE A 945 -32.77 -21.80 26.63
N GLN A 946 -32.20 -21.94 27.83
CA GLN A 946 -31.51 -20.85 28.51
C GLN A 946 -30.20 -20.51 27.79
N PHE A 947 -29.40 -21.52 27.42
CA PHE A 947 -28.19 -21.30 26.61
C PHE A 947 -28.51 -20.65 25.25
N LEU A 948 -29.53 -21.17 24.54
CA LEU A 948 -29.95 -20.62 23.26
C LEU A 948 -30.45 -19.18 23.37
N PHE A 949 -31.20 -18.86 24.43
CA PHE A 949 -31.68 -17.51 24.70
C PHE A 949 -30.52 -16.55 25.02
N ILE A 950 -29.56 -16.96 25.85
CA ILE A 950 -28.38 -16.15 26.16
C ILE A 950 -27.62 -15.83 24.86
N ASP A 951 -27.20 -16.84 24.11
CA ASP A 951 -26.27 -16.63 23.00
C ASP A 951 -26.93 -15.93 21.80
N ILE A 952 -28.16 -16.30 21.44
CA ILE A 952 -28.84 -15.76 20.25
C ILE A 952 -29.64 -14.51 20.57
N ALA A 953 -30.47 -14.52 21.62
CA ALA A 953 -31.36 -13.39 21.89
C ALA A 953 -30.64 -12.24 22.58
N ILE A 954 -29.70 -12.52 23.49
CA ILE A 954 -28.97 -11.48 24.23
C ILE A 954 -27.65 -11.14 23.54
N ILE A 955 -26.70 -12.08 23.49
CA ILE A 955 -25.31 -11.81 23.12
C ILE A 955 -25.18 -11.39 21.65
N LEU A 956 -25.79 -12.12 20.72
CA LEU A 956 -25.72 -11.81 19.29
C LEU A 956 -26.26 -10.41 18.96
N ILE A 957 -27.44 -10.06 19.50
CA ILE A 957 -28.07 -8.76 19.26
C ILE A 957 -27.22 -7.63 19.87
N ILE A 958 -26.71 -7.81 21.09
CA ILE A 958 -25.84 -6.82 21.73
C ILE A 958 -24.55 -6.63 20.92
N ALA A 959 -23.87 -7.71 20.52
CA ALA A 959 -22.61 -7.63 19.78
C ALA A 959 -22.75 -6.88 18.45
N PHE A 960 -23.84 -7.13 17.70
CA PHE A 960 -24.10 -6.43 16.45
C PHE A 960 -24.53 -4.98 16.67
N THR A 961 -25.40 -4.70 17.63
CA THR A 961 -25.87 -3.31 17.90
C THR A 961 -24.74 -2.41 18.38
N MET A 962 -23.86 -2.94 19.22
CA MET A 962 -22.66 -2.26 19.69
C MET A 962 -21.72 -1.87 18.54
N SER A 963 -21.74 -2.66 17.45
CA SER A 963 -20.95 -2.45 16.23
C SER A 963 -21.53 -1.38 15.28
N LEU A 964 -22.78 -0.95 15.49
CA LEU A 964 -23.46 0.05 14.66
C LEU A 964 -23.17 1.50 15.07
N ASN A 965 -22.54 1.72 16.22
CA ASN A 965 -22.26 3.06 16.74
C ASN A 965 -21.35 3.84 15.77
N PRO A 966 -21.77 5.03 15.27
CA PRO A 966 -20.97 5.83 14.34
C PRO A 966 -19.83 6.57 15.05
N ALA A 967 -18.86 7.07 14.28
CA ALA A 967 -17.74 7.85 14.79
C ALA A 967 -18.18 9.19 15.43
N TRP A 968 -17.37 9.68 16.37
CA TRP A 968 -17.51 11.04 16.90
C TRP A 968 -17.14 12.07 15.83
N LYS A 969 -17.80 13.23 15.84
CA LYS A 969 -17.63 14.26 14.80
C LYS A 969 -16.26 14.93 14.83
N ASP A 970 -15.72 15.13 16.03
CA ASP A 970 -14.44 15.83 16.22
C ASP A 970 -13.28 14.84 16.37
N LEU A 971 -12.13 15.18 15.77
CA LEU A 971 -10.91 14.40 15.92
C LEU A 971 -10.16 14.80 17.20
N VAL A 972 -10.15 13.91 18.20
CA VAL A 972 -9.56 14.17 19.53
C VAL A 972 -8.06 13.84 19.55
N TRP A 973 -7.22 14.52 20.33
CA TRP A 973 -5.78 14.22 20.38
C TRP A 973 -5.42 12.86 20.99
N ARG A 974 -6.25 12.34 21.89
CA ARG A 974 -6.07 11.02 22.52
C ARG A 974 -6.19 9.93 21.47
N ARG A 975 -5.28 8.95 21.44
CA ARG A 975 -5.36 7.77 20.57
C ARG A 975 -6.03 6.60 21.30
N PRO A 976 -6.75 5.70 20.61
CA PRO A 976 -7.18 4.43 21.19
C PRO A 976 -5.97 3.59 21.64
N PRO A 977 -6.14 2.63 22.56
CA PRO A 977 -5.07 1.69 22.90
C PRO A 977 -4.68 0.84 21.68
N SER A 978 -3.40 0.47 21.57
CA SER A 978 -2.87 -0.34 20.45
C SER A 978 -2.80 -1.84 20.75
N SER A 979 -2.92 -2.23 22.03
CA SER A 979 -2.79 -3.61 22.51
C SER A 979 -3.95 -3.98 23.44
N LEU A 980 -4.46 -5.19 23.29
CA LEU A 980 -5.53 -5.75 24.14
C LEU A 980 -5.04 -6.04 25.56
N ILE A 981 -3.76 -6.37 25.70
CA ILE A 981 -3.13 -6.78 26.95
C ILE A 981 -2.54 -5.57 27.70
N SER A 982 -2.98 -4.36 27.36
CA SER A 982 -2.58 -3.17 28.12
C SER A 982 -3.13 -3.22 29.55
N GLY A 983 -2.29 -2.89 30.53
CA GLY A 983 -2.61 -2.96 31.96
C GLY A 983 -3.98 -2.37 32.34
N PRO A 984 -4.33 -1.14 31.90
CA PRO A 984 -5.63 -0.55 32.20
C PRO A 984 -6.83 -1.35 31.66
N LEU A 985 -6.69 -1.96 30.47
CA LEU A 985 -7.75 -2.81 29.90
C LEU A 985 -7.88 -4.13 30.64
N LEU A 986 -6.76 -4.75 31.04
CA LEU A 986 -6.77 -5.97 31.83
C LEU A 986 -7.38 -5.72 33.22
N CYS A 987 -7.02 -4.62 33.88
CA CYS A 987 -7.61 -4.21 35.16
C CYS A 987 -9.12 -3.95 35.04
N SER A 988 -9.56 -3.30 33.96
CA SER A 988 -11.00 -3.13 33.64
C SER A 988 -11.71 -4.47 33.54
N VAL A 989 -11.17 -5.43 32.78
CA VAL A 989 -11.80 -6.76 32.64
C VAL A 989 -11.78 -7.54 33.95
N LEU A 990 -10.65 -7.60 34.66
CA LEU A 990 -10.51 -8.35 35.92
C LEU A 990 -11.42 -7.83 37.04
N THR A 991 -11.53 -6.51 37.20
CA THR A 991 -12.42 -5.91 38.21
C THR A 991 -13.89 -6.21 37.91
N GLN A 992 -14.28 -6.23 36.64
CA GLN A 992 -15.63 -6.61 36.23
C GLN A 992 -15.90 -8.11 36.44
N ILE A 993 -14.93 -8.99 36.14
CA ILE A 993 -15.02 -10.43 36.44
C ILE A 993 -15.27 -10.64 37.94
N LEU A 994 -14.45 -10.01 38.79
CA LEU A 994 -14.57 -10.16 40.24
C LEU A 994 -15.91 -9.64 40.75
N THR A 995 -16.39 -8.51 40.23
CA THR A 995 -17.70 -7.95 40.59
C THR A 995 -18.82 -8.91 40.22
N CYS A 996 -18.82 -9.44 38.99
CA CYS A 996 -19.84 -10.39 38.55
C CYS A 996 -19.81 -11.68 39.39
N LEU A 997 -18.62 -12.19 39.71
CA LEU A 997 -18.43 -13.36 40.57
C LEU A 997 -19.03 -13.15 41.96
N VAL A 998 -18.72 -12.02 42.61
CA VAL A 998 -19.23 -11.71 43.96
C VAL A 998 -20.76 -11.69 43.98
N PHE A 999 -21.40 -11.04 43.00
CA PHE A 999 -22.86 -10.99 42.94
C PHE A 999 -23.49 -12.34 42.57
N GLN A 1000 -22.85 -13.17 41.73
CA GLN A 1000 -23.34 -14.52 41.43
C GLN A 1000 -23.26 -15.44 42.65
N VAL A 1001 -22.12 -15.45 43.35
CA VAL A 1001 -21.94 -16.23 44.59
C VAL A 1001 -22.91 -15.76 45.67
N LEU A 1002 -23.08 -14.44 45.84
CA LEU A 1002 -24.03 -13.87 46.78
C LEU A 1002 -25.47 -14.32 46.46
N ALA A 1003 -25.91 -14.22 45.21
CA ALA A 1003 -27.24 -14.67 44.81
C ALA A 1003 -27.43 -16.19 45.01
N PHE A 1004 -26.40 -16.98 44.69
CA PHE A 1004 -26.38 -18.43 44.90
C PHE A 1004 -26.47 -18.82 46.38
N LEU A 1005 -25.86 -18.07 47.28
CA LEU A 1005 -25.96 -18.33 48.72
C LEU A 1005 -27.28 -17.81 49.32
N LEU A 1006 -27.75 -16.63 48.90
CA LEU A 1006 -28.96 -16.01 49.42
C LEU A 1006 -30.23 -16.80 49.09
N VAL A 1007 -30.31 -17.42 47.90
CA VAL A 1007 -31.46 -18.25 47.51
C VAL A 1007 -31.58 -19.47 48.44
N ARG A 1008 -30.45 -20.04 48.88
CA ARG A 1008 -30.41 -21.19 49.79
C ARG A 1008 -30.79 -20.85 51.24
N GLN A 1009 -30.79 -19.56 51.59
CA GLN A 1009 -31.17 -19.06 52.90
C GLN A 1009 -32.66 -18.67 52.99
N GLN A 1010 -33.41 -18.77 51.88
CA GLN A 1010 -34.82 -18.39 51.86
C GLN A 1010 -35.68 -19.42 52.59
N SER A 1011 -36.76 -18.97 53.24
CA SER A 1011 -37.65 -19.83 54.02
C SER A 1011 -38.42 -20.86 53.18
N TRP A 1012 -38.60 -20.58 51.90
CA TRP A 1012 -39.27 -21.45 50.92
C TRP A 1012 -38.29 -22.33 50.11
N TYR A 1013 -36.98 -22.26 50.42
CA TYR A 1013 -35.97 -23.02 49.69
C TYR A 1013 -35.99 -24.50 50.09
N GLU A 1014 -36.11 -25.36 49.08
CA GLU A 1014 -35.97 -26.81 49.22
C GLU A 1014 -34.69 -27.28 48.53
N ILE A 1015 -33.96 -28.19 49.19
CA ILE A 1015 -32.72 -28.77 48.63
C ILE A 1015 -33.10 -29.58 47.40
N TRP A 1016 -32.60 -29.17 46.24
CA TRP A 1016 -32.79 -29.92 45.01
C TRP A 1016 -32.07 -31.28 45.08
N THR A 1017 -32.79 -32.34 44.70
CA THR A 1017 -32.19 -33.63 44.41
C THR A 1017 -32.49 -34.01 42.95
N PRO A 1018 -31.65 -34.81 42.28
CA PRO A 1018 -31.87 -35.24 40.89
C PRO A 1018 -33.19 -35.99 40.65
N GLN A 1019 -33.93 -36.33 41.71
CA GLN A 1019 -35.16 -37.11 41.69
C GLN A 1019 -36.42 -36.29 42.05
N SER A 1020 -36.29 -35.01 42.45
CA SER A 1020 -37.40 -34.17 42.97
C SER A 1020 -37.54 -32.82 42.24
N ASP A 1021 -38.74 -32.52 41.74
CA ASP A 1021 -39.10 -31.21 41.16
C ASP A 1021 -39.31 -30.14 42.23
N ALA A 1022 -38.37 -29.22 42.40
CA ALA A 1022 -38.49 -28.14 43.38
C ALA A 1022 -39.57 -27.10 42.99
N CYS A 1023 -39.93 -26.99 41.71
CA CYS A 1023 -40.74 -25.89 41.16
C CYS A 1023 -42.26 -26.18 41.00
N ASN A 1024 -42.81 -27.25 41.58
CA ASN A 1024 -44.22 -27.65 41.36
C ASN A 1024 -45.25 -26.94 42.28
N VAL A 1025 -44.97 -25.72 42.74
CA VAL A 1025 -45.84 -24.98 43.67
C VAL A 1025 -46.64 -23.91 42.94
N SER A 1026 -47.56 -24.36 42.08
CA SER A 1026 -48.76 -23.59 41.72
C SER A 1026 -49.99 -24.49 41.93
N SER A 1027 -50.56 -24.38 43.13
CA SER A 1027 -51.70 -25.17 43.60
C SER A 1027 -52.97 -24.89 42.80
N SER A 1028 -53.62 -25.95 42.30
CA SER A 1028 -55.07 -26.03 42.37
C SER A 1028 -55.48 -27.39 42.90
N SER A 1029 -56.19 -27.35 44.02
CA SER A 1029 -56.83 -28.46 44.70
C SER A 1029 -57.92 -29.08 43.82
N LEU A 1030 -57.57 -29.90 42.82
CA LEU A 1030 -58.50 -30.87 42.22
C LEU A 1030 -57.73 -31.83 41.30
N SER A 1031 -57.08 -32.83 41.89
CA SER A 1031 -57.08 -34.22 41.43
C SER A 1031 -56.01 -35.01 42.18
N HIS A 1032 -56.48 -35.98 42.95
CA HIS A 1032 -55.68 -37.09 43.43
C HIS A 1032 -55.27 -37.90 42.19
N SER A 1033 -54.14 -37.57 41.58
CA SER A 1033 -53.42 -38.49 40.72
C SER A 1033 -51.96 -38.44 41.12
N GLN A 1034 -51.51 -39.51 41.77
CA GLN A 1034 -50.09 -39.81 41.88
C GLN A 1034 -49.58 -40.03 40.45
N ASN A 1035 -49.14 -38.96 39.80
CA ASN A 1035 -48.31 -39.09 38.61
C ASN A 1035 -46.91 -39.44 39.10
N THR A 1036 -46.66 -40.74 39.23
CA THR A 1036 -45.31 -41.30 39.20
C THR A 1036 -44.64 -40.78 37.92
N THR A 1037 -43.73 -39.83 38.06
CA THR A 1037 -42.78 -39.48 37.02
C THR A 1037 -42.00 -40.74 36.64
N SER A 1038 -42.01 -41.08 35.35
CA SER A 1038 -41.28 -42.23 34.84
C SER A 1038 -39.79 -42.09 35.16
N PRO A 1039 -39.08 -43.17 35.58
CA PRO A 1039 -37.69 -43.10 36.08
C PRO A 1039 -36.62 -42.73 35.03
N HIS A 1040 -37.03 -42.33 33.82
CA HIS A 1040 -36.14 -42.15 32.66
C HIS A 1040 -35.82 -40.69 32.31
N ASP A 1041 -36.44 -39.69 32.94
CA ASP A 1041 -36.05 -38.28 32.74
C ASP A 1041 -34.90 -37.90 33.69
N HIS A 1042 -33.70 -38.40 33.39
CA HIS A 1042 -32.45 -38.07 34.09
C HIS A 1042 -31.97 -36.61 33.93
N LYS A 1043 -32.81 -35.69 33.40
CA LYS A 1043 -32.45 -34.29 33.11
C LYS A 1043 -33.45 -33.28 33.67
N ASN A 1044 -33.86 -33.46 34.92
CA ASN A 1044 -34.73 -32.47 35.56
C ASN A 1044 -33.93 -31.26 36.09
N ILE A 1045 -33.60 -30.33 35.19
CA ILE A 1045 -32.71 -29.17 35.43
C ILE A 1045 -33.45 -27.99 36.12
N ARG A 1046 -34.68 -28.20 36.58
CA ARG A 1046 -35.53 -27.17 37.19
C ARG A 1046 -35.23 -27.01 38.68
N ASN A 1047 -34.38 -26.04 39.00
CA ASN A 1047 -34.11 -25.64 40.38
C ASN A 1047 -34.11 -24.11 40.57
N TYR A 1048 -34.21 -23.70 41.83
CA TYR A 1048 -34.29 -22.30 42.23
C TYR A 1048 -32.94 -21.58 42.01
N GLU A 1049 -31.83 -22.29 42.16
CA GLU A 1049 -30.46 -21.82 41.94
C GLU A 1049 -30.21 -21.48 40.47
N ASN A 1050 -30.55 -22.37 39.54
CA ASN A 1050 -30.46 -22.16 38.10
C ASN A 1050 -31.29 -20.93 37.71
N THR A 1051 -32.56 -20.87 38.12
CA THR A 1051 -33.42 -19.72 37.80
C THR A 1051 -32.81 -18.40 38.30
N THR A 1052 -32.32 -18.39 39.54
CA THR A 1052 -31.68 -17.22 40.16
C THR A 1052 -30.41 -16.80 39.41
N LEU A 1053 -29.50 -17.75 39.13
CA LEU A 1053 -28.25 -17.49 38.42
C LEU A 1053 -28.47 -17.08 36.97
N PHE A 1054 -29.43 -17.69 36.26
CA PHE A 1054 -29.82 -17.33 34.90
C PHE A 1054 -30.29 -15.88 34.80
N TYR A 1055 -31.09 -15.40 35.76
CA TYR A 1055 -31.52 -13.99 35.76
C TYR A 1055 -30.36 -13.04 36.08
N VAL A 1056 -29.59 -13.33 37.13
CA VAL A 1056 -28.47 -12.46 37.53
C VAL A 1056 -27.44 -12.37 36.40
N SER A 1057 -27.08 -13.49 35.76
CA SER A 1057 -26.17 -13.53 34.61
C SER A 1057 -26.75 -12.80 33.39
N SER A 1058 -28.03 -13.00 33.05
CA SER A 1058 -28.70 -12.31 31.94
C SER A 1058 -28.63 -10.79 32.06
N PHE A 1059 -28.88 -10.25 33.26
CA PHE A 1059 -28.75 -8.82 33.50
C PHE A 1059 -27.31 -8.35 33.61
N GLN A 1060 -26.37 -9.19 34.08
CA GLN A 1060 -24.95 -8.91 34.05
C GLN A 1060 -24.44 -8.71 32.62
N TYR A 1061 -24.88 -9.53 31.66
CA TYR A 1061 -24.54 -9.34 30.24
C TYR A 1061 -24.97 -7.96 29.74
N LEU A 1062 -26.19 -7.54 30.06
CA LEU A 1062 -26.71 -6.21 29.69
C LEU A 1062 -25.93 -5.07 30.38
N ALA A 1063 -25.66 -5.21 31.68
CA ALA A 1063 -24.91 -4.22 32.45
C ALA A 1063 -23.49 -4.03 31.87
N VAL A 1064 -22.77 -5.13 31.64
CA VAL A 1064 -21.44 -5.12 31.04
C VAL A 1064 -21.45 -4.49 29.65
N ALA A 1065 -22.46 -4.80 28.82
CA ALA A 1065 -22.59 -4.22 27.49
C ALA A 1065 -22.69 -2.69 27.55
N ILE A 1066 -23.48 -2.15 28.48
CA ILE A 1066 -23.62 -0.69 28.69
C ILE A 1066 -22.31 -0.09 29.20
N VAL A 1067 -21.68 -0.75 30.19
CA VAL A 1067 -20.43 -0.30 30.84
C VAL A 1067 -19.26 -0.24 29.85
N PHE A 1068 -19.12 -1.24 28.96
CA PHE A 1068 -18.07 -1.26 27.94
C PHE A 1068 -18.40 -0.47 26.67
N SER A 1069 -19.67 -0.13 26.44
CA SER A 1069 -20.07 0.60 25.25
C SER A 1069 -20.01 2.15 25.39
N LYS A 1070 -19.03 2.66 26.16
CA LYS A 1070 -18.72 4.10 26.33
C LYS A 1070 -18.58 4.84 25.00
N GLY A 1071 -19.24 6.00 24.86
CA GLY A 1071 -19.25 6.80 23.63
C GLY A 1071 -18.01 7.67 23.42
N LYS A 1072 -18.06 8.88 23.98
CA LYS A 1072 -16.99 9.89 23.89
C LYS A 1072 -15.67 9.32 24.45
N PRO A 1073 -14.50 9.59 23.84
CA PRO A 1073 -14.23 10.59 22.80
C PRO A 1073 -14.26 10.08 21.34
N PHE A 1074 -14.38 8.77 21.09
CA PHE A 1074 -14.13 8.19 19.76
C PHE A 1074 -15.38 7.81 18.96
N ARG A 1075 -16.46 7.43 19.65
CA ARG A 1075 -17.72 7.02 19.02
C ARG A 1075 -18.89 7.76 19.64
N GLN A 1076 -20.02 7.73 18.95
CA GLN A 1076 -21.26 8.28 19.50
C GLN A 1076 -21.81 7.38 20.63
N PRO A 1077 -22.51 7.97 21.61
CA PRO A 1077 -23.07 7.21 22.71
C PRO A 1077 -24.21 6.29 22.25
N ILE A 1078 -24.38 5.19 22.98
CA ILE A 1078 -25.32 4.10 22.69
C ILE A 1078 -26.77 4.56 22.58
N TYR A 1079 -27.20 5.54 23.37
CA TYR A 1079 -28.61 5.96 23.41
C TYR A 1079 -29.10 6.56 22.07
N LYS A 1080 -28.21 6.94 21.15
CA LYS A 1080 -28.62 7.29 19.78
C LYS A 1080 -29.13 6.09 18.98
N ASN A 1081 -28.76 4.88 19.39
CA ASN A 1081 -29.23 3.60 18.86
C ASN A 1081 -30.35 2.99 19.74
N CYS A 1082 -31.15 3.83 20.43
CA CYS A 1082 -32.15 3.41 21.43
C CYS A 1082 -33.19 2.39 20.95
N LYS A 1083 -33.55 2.36 19.65
CA LYS A 1083 -34.62 1.49 19.14
C LYS A 1083 -34.38 -0.01 19.41
N THR A 1084 -33.13 -0.46 19.53
CA THR A 1084 -32.81 -1.90 19.70
C THR A 1084 -32.68 -2.31 21.16
N TYR A 1085 -32.23 -1.41 22.05
CA TYR A 1085 -32.11 -1.70 23.49
C TYR A 1085 -33.45 -1.69 24.20
N SER A 1086 -34.40 -0.86 23.76
CA SER A 1086 -35.78 -0.89 24.28
C SER A 1086 -36.41 -2.27 24.06
N VAL A 1087 -36.14 -2.92 22.93
CA VAL A 1087 -36.62 -4.27 22.62
C VAL A 1087 -35.94 -5.33 23.50
N LEU A 1088 -34.63 -5.22 23.72
CA LEU A 1088 -33.86 -6.15 24.57
C LEU A 1088 -34.26 -6.09 26.05
N LEU A 1089 -34.51 -4.87 26.56
CA LEU A 1089 -35.03 -4.65 27.92
C LEU A 1089 -36.43 -5.27 28.07
N ILE A 1090 -37.32 -5.08 27.09
CA ILE A 1090 -38.68 -5.65 27.09
C ILE A 1090 -38.64 -7.19 27.02
N VAL A 1091 -37.72 -7.77 26.24
CA VAL A 1091 -37.54 -9.22 26.12
C VAL A 1091 -36.97 -9.84 27.41
N SER A 1092 -36.04 -9.17 28.10
CA SER A 1092 -35.51 -9.62 29.40
C SER A 1092 -36.52 -9.59 30.56
N VAL A 1093 -37.64 -8.87 30.38
CA VAL A 1093 -38.70 -8.69 31.38
C VAL A 1093 -39.83 -9.73 31.26
N MET A 1094 -39.85 -10.54 30.19
CA MET A 1094 -40.95 -11.50 29.96
C MET A 1094 -40.67 -12.91 30.49
N TYR A 1095 -41.59 -13.36 31.37
CA TYR A 1095 -41.81 -14.69 31.95
C TYR A 1095 -40.86 -15.16 33.07
N ILE A 1096 -41.21 -14.78 34.30
CA ILE A 1096 -40.69 -15.37 35.54
C ILE A 1096 -41.56 -16.56 35.94
N VAL A 1097 -41.05 -17.77 35.78
CA VAL A 1097 -41.87 -18.99 35.93
C VAL A 1097 -41.63 -19.73 37.24
N CYS A 1098 -40.46 -19.58 37.89
CA CYS A 1098 -40.07 -20.55 38.94
C CYS A 1098 -39.73 -19.98 40.32
N VAL A 1099 -39.99 -18.70 40.64
CA VAL A 1099 -39.66 -18.15 41.98
C VAL A 1099 -40.76 -17.24 42.56
N PRO A 1100 -40.97 -17.21 43.90
CA PRO A 1100 -41.99 -16.38 44.55
C PRO A 1100 -41.83 -14.88 44.30
N HIS A 1101 -42.93 -14.12 44.38
CA HIS A 1101 -42.96 -12.69 44.07
C HIS A 1101 -41.94 -11.87 44.89
N ASP A 1102 -41.79 -12.15 46.17
CA ASP A 1102 -40.88 -11.41 47.05
C ASP A 1102 -39.42 -11.55 46.62
N TRP A 1103 -39.01 -12.76 46.22
CA TRP A 1103 -37.66 -13.00 45.70
C TRP A 1103 -37.41 -12.29 44.37
N ARG A 1104 -38.44 -12.12 43.53
CA ARG A 1104 -38.32 -11.36 42.28
C ARG A 1104 -37.92 -9.91 42.56
N ILE A 1105 -38.48 -9.30 43.60
CA ILE A 1105 -38.12 -7.94 44.02
C ILE A 1105 -36.66 -7.91 44.49
N THR A 1106 -36.26 -8.86 45.34
CA THR A 1106 -34.87 -8.97 45.82
C THR A 1106 -33.89 -9.15 44.65
N LEU A 1107 -34.22 -9.97 43.66
CA LEU A 1107 -33.43 -10.15 42.43
C LEU A 1107 -33.25 -8.84 41.66
N VAL A 1108 -34.33 -8.07 41.48
CA VAL A 1108 -34.26 -6.76 40.80
C VAL A 1108 -33.35 -5.80 41.56
N VAL A 1109 -33.41 -5.78 42.90
CA VAL A 1109 -32.51 -4.97 43.73
C VAL A 1109 -31.05 -5.40 43.55
N ILE A 1110 -30.76 -6.70 43.63
CA ILE A 1110 -29.40 -7.25 43.42
C ILE A 1110 -28.87 -6.82 42.05
N VAL A 1111 -29.69 -6.92 41.00
CA VAL A 1111 -29.32 -6.54 39.64
C VAL A 1111 -29.02 -5.04 39.52
N ILE A 1112 -29.87 -4.17 40.08
CA ILE A 1112 -29.67 -2.72 40.03
C ILE A 1112 -28.39 -2.33 40.77
N VAL A 1113 -28.16 -2.89 41.96
CA VAL A 1113 -26.96 -2.62 42.75
C VAL A 1113 -25.72 -3.12 42.00
N ASN A 1114 -25.76 -4.31 41.41
CA ASN A 1114 -24.66 -4.84 40.61
C ASN A 1114 -24.33 -3.91 39.42
N ALA A 1115 -25.34 -3.49 38.64
CA ALA A 1115 -25.15 -2.58 37.52
C ALA A 1115 -24.54 -1.23 37.96
N ALA A 1116 -25.00 -0.69 39.10
CA ALA A 1116 -24.47 0.55 39.66
C ALA A 1116 -23.01 0.41 40.12
N VAL A 1117 -22.67 -0.66 40.84
CA VAL A 1117 -21.29 -0.95 41.29
C VAL A 1117 -20.36 -1.17 40.11
N SER A 1118 -20.79 -1.98 39.13
CA SER A 1118 -20.06 -2.23 37.88
C SER A 1118 -19.74 -0.93 37.13
N PHE A 1119 -20.71 -0.03 37.00
CA PHE A 1119 -20.51 1.27 36.37
C PHE A 1119 -19.53 2.17 37.15
N MET A 1120 -19.68 2.26 38.48
CA MET A 1120 -18.82 3.10 39.32
C MET A 1120 -17.37 2.60 39.31
N LEU A 1121 -17.15 1.30 39.39
CA LEU A 1121 -15.81 0.70 39.32
C LEU A 1121 -15.14 0.95 37.97
N GLU A 1122 -15.88 0.85 36.87
CA GLU A 1122 -15.34 1.13 35.54
C GLU A 1122 -14.99 2.62 35.36
N VAL A 1123 -15.79 3.53 35.92
CA VAL A 1123 -15.46 4.98 35.93
C VAL A 1123 -14.23 5.25 36.81
N ALA A 1124 -14.10 4.57 37.94
CA ALA A 1124 -12.93 4.66 38.81
C ALA A 1124 -11.67 4.12 38.11
N ASN A 1125 -11.77 2.98 37.42
CA ASN A 1125 -10.67 2.38 36.69
C ASN A 1125 -10.19 3.25 35.52
N ASP A 1126 -11.10 3.96 34.83
CA ASP A 1126 -10.72 4.93 33.81
C ASP A 1126 -9.97 6.15 34.36
N ARG A 1127 -10.32 6.60 35.58
CA ARG A 1127 -9.72 7.80 36.19
C ARG A 1127 -8.41 7.50 36.91
N TRP A 1128 -8.35 6.37 37.60
CA TRP A 1128 -7.25 6.05 38.52
C TRP A 1128 -6.49 4.78 38.14
N GLY A 1129 -6.97 3.97 37.21
CA GLY A 1129 -6.38 2.67 36.89
C GLY A 1129 -4.92 2.75 36.44
N SER A 1130 -4.54 3.77 35.67
CA SER A 1130 -3.14 3.97 35.26
C SER A 1130 -2.24 4.31 36.45
N SER A 1131 -2.71 5.16 37.36
CA SER A 1131 -1.97 5.56 38.56
C SER A 1131 -1.87 4.42 39.56
N PHE A 1132 -2.96 3.66 39.72
CA PHE A 1132 -3.02 2.48 40.58
C PHE A 1132 -2.07 1.38 40.09
N LEU A 1133 -2.06 1.07 38.79
CA LEU A 1133 -1.14 0.08 38.22
C LEU A 1133 0.32 0.54 38.29
N SER A 1134 0.59 1.84 38.07
CA SER A 1134 1.95 2.40 38.21
C SER A 1134 2.47 2.30 39.65
N TRP A 1135 1.58 2.50 40.63
CA TRP A 1135 1.87 2.30 42.04
C TRP A 1135 2.07 0.81 42.40
N LEU A 1136 1.21 -0.08 41.91
CA LEU A 1136 1.23 -1.51 42.24
C LEU A 1136 2.45 -2.25 41.66
N PHE A 1137 2.96 -1.80 40.51
CA PHE A 1137 4.12 -2.40 39.83
C PHE A 1137 5.43 -1.60 39.99
N CYS A 1138 5.48 -0.56 40.83
CA CYS A 1138 6.66 0.28 41.05
C CYS A 1138 7.35 0.78 39.75
N GLN A 1139 6.58 1.08 38.69
CA GLN A 1139 7.12 1.43 37.36
C GLN A 1139 7.31 2.93 37.16
N ARG A 1140 7.87 3.66 38.14
CA ARG A 1140 7.90 5.13 38.07
C ARG A 1140 8.84 5.71 37.00
N ASN A 1141 9.85 4.94 36.54
CA ASN A 1141 10.86 5.39 35.56
C ASN A 1141 11.16 4.33 34.48
N LYS A 1142 10.15 3.82 33.75
CA LYS A 1142 10.45 3.06 32.51
C LYS A 1142 10.48 4.01 31.33
N ALA A 1143 11.58 3.98 30.58
CA ALA A 1143 11.71 4.67 29.31
C ALA A 1143 10.55 4.27 28.37
N PRO A 1144 10.05 5.18 27.53
CA PRO A 1144 8.93 4.88 26.64
C PRO A 1144 9.29 3.70 25.73
N SER A 1145 8.41 2.69 25.68
CA SER A 1145 8.61 1.48 24.86
C SER A 1145 8.68 1.73 23.34
N VAL A 1146 8.35 2.96 22.91
CA VAL A 1146 8.21 3.34 21.50
C VAL A 1146 9.43 4.15 21.09
N ARG A 1147 10.13 3.69 20.05
CA ARG A 1147 11.47 4.18 19.70
C ARG A 1147 11.51 5.68 19.40
N TYR A 1148 10.53 6.24 18.69
CA TYR A 1148 10.53 7.68 18.39
C TYR A 1148 10.37 8.55 19.65
N MET A 1149 9.69 8.08 20.70
CA MET A 1149 9.57 8.84 21.95
C MET A 1149 10.88 8.84 22.72
N HIS A 1150 11.62 7.73 22.66
CA HIS A 1150 12.97 7.63 23.24
C HIS A 1150 13.93 8.59 22.54
N LEU A 1151 13.97 8.54 21.21
CA LEU A 1151 14.78 9.45 20.38
C LEU A 1151 14.39 10.92 20.59
N ALA A 1152 13.11 11.23 20.80
CA ALA A 1152 12.67 12.60 21.08
C ALA A 1152 13.18 13.12 22.42
N LEU A 1153 13.26 12.26 23.45
CA LEU A 1153 13.84 12.60 24.76
C LEU A 1153 15.36 12.75 24.66
N GLU A 1154 16.05 11.81 24.00
CA GLU A 1154 17.49 11.92 23.72
C GLU A 1154 17.82 13.23 23.00
N LEU A 1155 17.02 13.63 22.01
CA LEU A 1155 17.19 14.89 21.27
C LEU A 1155 16.87 16.14 22.10
N GLN A 1156 16.10 16.01 23.18
CA GLN A 1156 15.80 17.11 24.08
C GLN A 1156 16.92 17.31 25.10
N ASP A 1157 17.61 16.23 25.47
CA ASP A 1157 18.75 16.24 26.39
C ASP A 1157 20.08 16.53 25.67
N ASP A 1158 20.13 16.38 24.33
CA ASP A 1158 21.30 16.65 23.47
C ASP A 1158 21.52 18.17 23.31
N SER A 1159 22.52 18.73 24.00
CA SER A 1159 22.84 20.16 23.97
C SER A 1159 23.35 20.65 22.60
N ASP A 1160 23.80 19.73 21.75
CA ASP A 1160 24.32 20.03 20.41
C ASP A 1160 23.21 20.05 19.35
N TRP A 1161 21.96 19.79 19.75
CA TRP A 1161 20.78 19.80 18.89
C TRP A 1161 19.78 20.91 19.27
N PRO A 1162 19.26 21.73 18.31
CA PRO A 1162 19.52 21.71 16.87
C PRO A 1162 20.95 22.18 16.50
N PRO A 1163 21.52 21.64 15.42
CA PRO A 1163 22.87 21.96 15.00
C PRO A 1163 22.98 23.44 14.61
N ARG A 1164 24.04 24.12 15.08
CA ARG A 1164 24.35 25.50 14.69
C ARG A 1164 24.75 25.55 13.21
N PRO A 1165 24.56 26.69 12.51
CA PRO A 1165 25.00 26.83 11.12
C PRO A 1165 26.51 26.61 11.05
N SER A 1166 26.91 25.42 10.59
CA SER A 1166 28.28 24.92 10.57
C SER A 1166 28.37 23.77 9.56
N THR A 1167 29.55 23.58 8.98
CA THR A 1167 29.87 22.44 8.12
C THR A 1167 30.48 21.34 8.97
N VAL A 1168 29.86 20.16 9.02
CA VAL A 1168 30.40 19.01 9.73
C VAL A 1168 31.00 18.05 8.70
N THR A 1169 32.32 17.85 8.77
CA THR A 1169 33.08 16.88 7.98
C THR A 1169 33.45 15.70 8.88
N TYR A 1170 33.14 14.47 8.46
CA TYR A 1170 33.51 13.25 9.18
C TYR A 1170 34.54 12.49 8.35
N ASP A 1171 35.77 12.38 8.84
CA ASP A 1171 36.77 11.52 8.20
C ASP A 1171 36.46 10.06 8.51
N VAL A 1172 36.24 9.28 7.45
CA VAL A 1172 36.17 7.83 7.54
C VAL A 1172 37.61 7.33 7.61
N ASP A 1173 38.07 7.00 8.82
CA ASP A 1173 39.36 6.33 9.00
C ASP A 1173 39.35 5.00 8.20
N PRO A 1174 40.24 4.80 7.22
CA PRO A 1174 40.35 3.56 6.48
C PRO A 1174 41.22 2.58 7.28
N GLY A 1175 40.71 2.10 8.41
CA GLY A 1175 41.45 1.17 9.28
C GLY A 1175 40.56 0.60 10.37
N GLY A 1176 40.34 -0.71 10.32
CA GLY A 1176 39.43 -1.41 11.22
C GLY A 1176 39.83 -1.37 12.71
N CYS A 1177 38.81 -1.66 13.52
CA CYS A 1177 38.86 -2.11 14.92
C CYS A 1177 39.06 -1.01 15.98
N GLN A 1178 37.94 -0.48 16.50
CA GLN A 1178 37.88 -0.03 17.89
C GLN A 1178 36.66 -0.66 18.60
N GLN A 1179 36.99 -1.50 19.58
CA GLN A 1179 36.08 -1.99 20.61
C GLN A 1179 35.55 -0.78 21.41
N THR A 1180 34.24 -0.58 21.42
CA THR A 1180 33.57 0.36 22.31
C THR A 1180 33.47 -0.24 23.72
N SER A 1181 34.38 0.20 24.60
CA SER A 1181 34.15 0.20 26.04
C SER A 1181 33.47 1.52 26.43
N LEU A 1182 32.16 1.50 26.64
CA LEU A 1182 31.43 2.58 27.30
C LEU A 1182 30.45 1.97 28.32
N HIS A 1183 31.00 1.77 29.52
CA HIS A 1183 30.27 1.62 30.77
C HIS A 1183 30.75 2.75 31.70
N LYS A 1184 29.79 3.42 32.37
CA LYS A 1184 29.87 4.65 33.20
C LYS A 1184 29.70 5.91 32.33
N GLU A 1185 28.67 6.74 32.50
CA GLU A 1185 27.87 7.09 33.69
C GLU A 1185 26.35 6.95 33.49
#